data_AF-A0A829NFV7-F1
#
_entry.id   AF-A0A829NFV7-F1
#
_cell.length_a   1.000
_cell.length_b   1.000
_cell.length_c   1.000
_cell.angle_alpha   90.00
_cell.angle_beta   90.00
_cell.angle_gamma   90.00
#
_symmetry.space_group_name_H-M   'P 1'
#
loop_
_entity.id
_entity.type
_entity.pdbx_description
1 polymer ?
#
loop_
_entity_poly.entity_id
_entity_poly.type
_entity_poly.pdbx_seq_one_letter_code
_entity_poly.pdbx_strand_id
1 'polypeptide(L)'
;MPSEQRAALVQTPVGAELLTFTHLVGRDEISRCLAYTVGFVSTNADVDPLKMLGGAVSIEGEADPKRWFSGLIAEFRLTRIEDRLAHYEAVVRPWLWFLGNTTDCRIFQDKTAVEIVEEIFSKYGGIAKFEKRLQGSYPPREYCVQYDESDLDFVQRLLEHEGIMYFFEHAEGEHTLILADAMSKLKPAPGYETVLYQFEGQGSRRDVEYITDWIPGSAVRPGAYAHTDYDFEKPAADLMAKSAQPFGHKQAAGENYRHPGAHLEVGRGDSLAAIRREEIQAPHMRIAAVGTVRGLFSGCTFKLDGFPRDDQNKEYLVISAEYRLFDPGYRAGVDTDGENFKVVLGVAPTSVAYRPPRITPRPIMRGPQTATVVGPSGEEIFTDKYARVKVQFHWDRLGKKDQKSSCFVRVSQTWAGSGWGFIQIPRIGQEVIVDFIEGNPDLPIITGRVYNASQMPPYGLPGNATQSGWKSNSSKGGGGYNELMFEDKAGSELVNFQAQKDHHLLIKNDRQKLVQHDQSDRIDHDAKHSVGHNLDEDVGNNKTVKVGVDQTTNIGSNDTETVGKNRSLTVGVDETINIGSNSTETIGANHTQTVAIVQTVTVGAARVDSVGASETRTVGGPQTNTIGATRSVTVGAAQSHDIGAADSWNIAAAQSVNVGADQSFTIGGAQSSQIGKGRSAKIAADDATDVGGGHALKVGKGSGIQIAEDSVIKVGKNLMIEAADSITLKCGSASITMKKDGTIVADGKDITLKGSGKITVKADGEVIVKGSTINNN
;
A
#
# COMPACT_ATOMS: atom_id res chain seq x y z
N MET A 1 40.37 83.28 20.04
CA MET A 1 39.91 83.88 21.31
C MET A 1 40.25 82.94 22.46
N PRO A 2 40.60 83.45 23.65
CA PRO A 2 40.92 82.62 24.81
C PRO A 2 39.70 81.76 25.22
N SER A 3 39.97 80.57 25.75
CA SER A 3 39.02 79.49 26.05
C SER A 3 38.04 79.75 27.20
N GLU A 4 38.01 80.95 27.79
CA GLU A 4 37.32 81.21 29.07
C GLU A 4 35.84 81.63 28.96
N GLN A 5 35.24 81.65 27.75
CA GLN A 5 33.80 81.97 27.54
C GLN A 5 33.13 81.10 26.48
N ARG A 6 33.43 79.80 26.39
CA ARG A 6 32.75 78.88 25.45
C ARG A 6 31.67 78.08 26.16
N ALA A 7 30.49 77.95 25.55
CA ALA A 7 29.35 77.26 26.15
C ALA A 7 29.40 75.73 26.07
N ALA A 8 30.29 75.17 25.23
CA ALA A 8 30.53 73.75 25.11
C ALA A 8 31.89 73.48 24.44
N LEU A 9 32.55 72.40 24.85
CA LEU A 9 33.68 71.83 24.12
C LEU A 9 33.18 70.76 23.16
N VAL A 10 33.75 70.70 21.95
CA VAL A 10 33.40 69.69 20.96
C VAL A 10 34.63 68.95 20.47
N GLN A 11 34.49 67.62 20.41
CA GLN A 11 35.47 66.73 19.82
C GLN A 11 34.91 66.21 18.51
N THR A 12 35.72 66.30 17.45
CA THR A 12 35.34 65.88 16.10
C THR A 12 36.42 64.97 15.50
N PRO A 13 36.10 64.16 14.48
CA PRO A 13 37.07 63.30 13.81
C PRO A 13 38.27 64.04 13.19
N VAL A 14 38.11 65.33 12.90
CA VAL A 14 39.13 66.19 12.29
C VAL A 14 39.87 67.08 13.31
N GLY A 15 39.64 66.85 14.61
CA GLY A 15 40.26 67.59 15.71
C GLY A 15 39.41 68.75 16.24
N ALA A 16 39.66 69.14 17.49
CA ALA A 16 38.87 70.16 18.21
C ALA A 16 39.19 71.61 17.81
N GLU A 17 40.29 71.84 17.08
CA GLU A 17 40.72 73.19 16.66
C GLU A 17 40.10 73.63 15.33
N LEU A 18 39.72 72.68 14.46
CA LEU A 18 39.23 72.98 13.12
C LEU A 18 37.77 73.43 13.11
N LEU A 19 36.95 72.88 14.00
CA LEU A 19 35.52 73.14 14.09
C LEU A 19 35.17 73.63 15.50
N THR A 20 34.56 74.81 15.59
CA THR A 20 34.06 75.35 16.86
C THR A 20 32.56 75.13 16.95
N PHE A 21 32.08 74.66 18.10
CA PHE A 21 30.66 74.45 18.37
C PHE A 21 29.86 75.76 18.28
N THR A 22 28.62 75.68 17.79
CA THR A 22 27.67 76.81 17.78
C THR A 22 26.33 76.46 18.42
N HIS A 23 25.78 75.29 18.12
CA HIS A 23 24.51 74.85 18.68
C HIS A 23 24.34 73.33 18.60
N LEU A 24 23.48 72.80 19.47
CA LEU A 24 22.94 71.45 19.42
C LEU A 24 21.42 71.55 19.56
N VAL A 25 20.70 71.01 18.60
CA VAL A 25 19.25 70.79 18.70
C VAL A 25 18.97 69.34 18.39
N GLY A 26 18.27 68.65 19.27
CA GLY A 26 17.90 67.28 18.97
C GLY A 26 17.19 66.56 20.09
N ARG A 27 16.84 65.31 19.82
CA ARG A 27 15.96 64.52 20.67
C ARG A 27 16.52 63.13 20.88
N ASP A 28 16.44 62.66 22.11
CA ASP A 28 16.53 61.25 22.44
C ASP A 28 15.20 60.74 23.03
N GLU A 29 14.92 59.45 22.84
CA GLU A 29 13.71 58.82 23.34
C GLU A 29 13.98 57.33 23.57
N ILE A 30 13.45 56.79 24.68
CA ILE A 30 13.57 55.37 24.99
C ILE A 30 13.00 54.56 23.83
N SER A 31 13.79 53.61 23.36
CA SER A 31 13.49 52.70 22.25
C SER A 31 13.37 53.42 20.90
N ARG A 32 14.07 54.53 20.74
CA ARG A 32 14.29 55.23 19.46
C ARG A 32 15.78 55.53 19.27
N CYS A 33 16.20 55.66 18.01
CA CYS A 33 17.53 56.17 17.72
C CYS A 33 17.54 57.70 17.93
N LEU A 34 18.43 58.20 18.78
CA LEU A 34 18.62 59.64 18.99
C LEU A 34 18.97 60.36 17.67
N ALA A 35 18.72 61.66 17.64
CA ALA A 35 19.03 62.52 16.51
C ALA A 35 19.48 63.89 17.04
N TYR A 36 20.75 64.23 16.90
CA TYR A 36 21.25 65.56 17.24
C TYR A 36 21.72 66.28 15.99
N THR A 37 21.25 67.51 15.79
CA THR A 37 21.76 68.44 14.80
C THR A 37 22.77 69.35 15.49
N VAL A 38 24.03 69.26 15.09
CA VAL A 38 25.14 69.98 15.72
C VAL A 38 25.74 70.94 14.71
N GLY A 39 25.70 72.23 15.03
CA GLY A 39 26.29 73.27 14.20
C GLY A 39 27.72 73.59 14.59
N PHE A 40 28.54 73.85 13.59
CA PHE A 40 29.92 74.26 13.74
C PHE A 40 30.24 75.50 12.92
N VAL A 41 31.31 76.18 13.32
CA VAL A 41 31.92 77.25 12.54
C VAL A 41 33.43 77.01 12.40
N SER A 42 33.97 77.35 11.23
CA SER A 42 35.40 77.23 10.91
C SER A 42 35.89 78.42 10.09
N THR A 43 37.17 78.74 10.20
CA THR A 43 37.86 79.62 9.25
C THR A 43 38.24 78.87 7.96
N ASN A 44 38.16 77.53 7.96
CA ASN A 44 38.42 76.69 6.79
C ASN A 44 37.08 76.34 6.11
N ALA A 45 36.92 76.73 4.85
CA ALA A 45 35.74 76.41 4.04
C ALA A 45 35.84 75.05 3.30
N ASP A 46 37.01 74.40 3.36
CA ASP A 46 37.34 73.16 2.65
C ASP A 46 37.44 71.95 3.61
N VAL A 47 36.64 71.93 4.69
CA VAL A 47 36.56 70.75 5.57
C VAL A 47 35.99 69.57 4.78
N ASP A 48 36.81 68.52 4.60
CA ASP A 48 36.45 67.30 3.86
C ASP A 48 35.33 66.52 4.59
N PRO A 49 34.11 66.43 4.01
CA PRO A 49 33.01 65.70 4.63
C PRO A 49 33.29 64.22 4.84
N LEU A 50 34.12 63.59 4.00
CA LEU A 50 34.40 62.15 4.09
C LEU A 50 35.22 61.79 5.33
N LYS A 51 36.00 62.74 5.87
CA LYS A 51 36.71 62.56 7.14
C LYS A 51 35.80 62.71 8.36
N MET A 52 34.62 63.29 8.19
CA MET A 52 33.62 63.48 9.24
C MET A 52 32.63 62.32 9.33
N LEU A 53 32.10 61.88 8.18
CA LEU A 53 31.05 60.86 8.11
C LEU A 53 31.48 59.53 8.76
N GLY A 54 30.61 58.94 9.57
CA GLY A 54 30.85 57.72 10.34
C GLY A 54 31.80 57.87 11.53
N GLY A 55 32.48 59.02 11.67
CA GLY A 55 33.36 59.31 12.79
C GLY A 55 32.60 59.74 14.05
N ALA A 56 33.23 59.52 15.21
CA ALA A 56 32.68 59.88 16.50
C ALA A 56 32.76 61.40 16.76
N VAL A 57 31.69 61.95 17.33
CA VAL A 57 31.60 63.33 17.80
C VAL A 57 31.04 63.35 19.21
N SER A 58 31.57 64.24 20.05
CA SER A 58 31.14 64.40 21.44
C SER A 58 31.10 65.86 21.82
N ILE A 59 29.96 66.29 22.38
CA ILE A 59 29.73 67.65 22.86
C ILE A 59 29.66 67.60 24.38
N GLU A 60 30.51 68.37 25.06
CA GLU A 60 30.48 68.56 26.51
C GLU A 60 29.42 69.60 26.86
N GLY A 61 28.36 69.20 27.56
CA GLY A 61 27.44 70.12 28.20
C GLY A 61 28.02 70.66 29.50
N GLU A 62 27.82 71.96 29.76
CA GLU A 62 28.21 72.65 31.01
C GLU A 62 27.40 72.15 32.24
N ALA A 63 27.65 70.93 32.69
CA ALA A 63 27.04 70.33 33.87
C ALA A 63 28.13 69.81 34.83
N ASP A 64 27.81 69.72 36.12
CA ASP A 64 28.64 69.05 37.13
C ASP A 64 27.79 67.97 37.84
N PRO A 65 28.05 66.67 37.62
CA PRO A 65 29.11 66.09 36.79
C PRO A 65 28.92 66.33 35.28
N LYS A 66 30.02 66.28 34.52
CA LYS A 66 30.05 66.54 33.07
C LYS A 66 29.02 65.70 32.31
N ARG A 67 28.24 66.35 31.44
CA ARG A 67 27.29 65.69 30.53
C ARG A 67 27.88 65.62 29.12
N TRP A 68 27.82 64.44 28.50
CA TRP A 68 28.24 64.24 27.12
C TRP A 68 27.06 63.99 26.19
N PHE A 69 27.10 64.58 25.00
CA PHE A 69 26.24 64.24 23.87
C PHE A 69 27.11 63.63 22.77
N SER A 70 27.18 62.30 22.79
CA SER A 70 28.09 61.52 21.94
C SER A 70 27.35 60.69 20.91
N GLY A 71 27.90 60.57 19.72
CA GLY A 71 27.35 59.76 18.64
C GLY A 71 28.27 59.70 17.43
N LEU A 72 27.76 59.17 16.33
CA LEU A 72 28.46 59.11 15.04
C LEU A 72 27.80 60.07 14.05
N ILE A 73 28.60 60.68 13.19
CA ILE A 73 28.11 61.63 12.17
C ILE A 73 27.48 60.84 11.01
N ALA A 74 26.16 60.94 10.85
CA ALA A 74 25.42 60.33 9.76
C ALA A 74 25.34 61.24 8.52
N GLU A 75 25.28 62.56 8.73
CA GLU A 75 25.29 63.56 7.65
C GLU A 75 26.19 64.73 8.05
N PHE A 76 26.88 65.33 7.09
CA PHE A 76 27.71 66.52 7.29
C PHE A 76 27.58 67.45 6.08
N ARG A 77 27.28 68.73 6.31
CA ARG A 77 27.06 69.71 5.25
C ARG A 77 27.64 71.08 5.60
N LEU A 78 28.15 71.79 4.59
CA LEU A 78 28.38 73.22 4.64
C LEU A 78 27.03 73.93 4.43
N THR A 79 26.58 74.74 5.38
CA THR A 79 25.26 75.40 5.33
C THR A 79 25.34 76.81 4.76
N ARG A 80 26.35 77.59 5.15
CA ARG A 80 26.58 78.95 4.61
C ARG A 80 28.04 79.40 4.81
N ILE A 81 28.45 80.42 4.06
CA ILE A 81 29.71 81.14 4.25
C ILE A 81 29.36 82.62 4.44
N GLU A 82 29.74 83.21 5.57
CA GLU A 82 29.42 84.59 5.94
C GLU A 82 30.54 85.16 6.81
N ASP A 83 30.85 86.46 6.68
CA ASP A 83 31.85 87.16 7.51
C ASP A 83 33.21 86.45 7.67
N ARG A 84 33.71 85.81 6.60
CA ARG A 84 34.95 85.01 6.54
C ARG A 84 34.93 83.73 7.37
N LEU A 85 33.76 83.26 7.76
CA LEU A 85 33.54 82.00 8.46
C LEU A 85 32.66 81.07 7.62
N ALA A 86 33.00 79.78 7.64
CA ALA A 86 32.21 78.70 7.07
C ALA A 86 31.40 78.02 8.17
N HIS A 87 30.08 77.93 7.97
CA HIS A 87 29.17 77.26 8.88
C HIS A 87 28.88 75.86 8.39
N TYR A 88 29.08 74.87 9.27
CA TYR A 88 28.81 73.47 9.01
C TYR A 88 27.72 72.94 9.94
N GLU A 89 27.08 71.86 9.54
CA GLU A 89 26.11 71.15 10.34
C GLU A 89 26.32 69.65 10.19
N ALA A 90 26.28 68.93 11.32
CA ALA A 90 26.31 67.48 11.37
C ALA A 90 24.99 66.94 11.95
N VAL A 91 24.47 65.88 11.33
CA VAL A 91 23.43 65.04 11.94
C VAL A 91 24.12 63.88 12.64
N VAL A 92 23.98 63.81 13.96
CA VAL A 92 24.59 62.82 14.83
C VAL A 92 23.56 61.77 15.21
N ARG A 93 23.93 60.50 15.03
CA ARG A 93 23.09 59.32 15.26
C ARG A 93 23.84 58.31 16.13
N PRO A 94 23.13 57.41 16.86
CA PRO A 94 23.79 56.34 17.57
C PRO A 94 24.27 55.27 16.58
N TRP A 95 25.20 54.41 17.00
CA TRP A 95 25.70 53.30 16.18
C TRP A 95 24.56 52.37 15.73
N LEU A 96 23.53 52.22 16.58
CA LEU A 96 22.34 51.41 16.30
C LEU A 96 21.62 51.88 15.02
N TRP A 97 21.62 53.18 14.72
CA TRP A 97 20.97 53.72 13.53
C TRP A 97 21.59 53.19 12.22
N PHE A 98 22.90 52.92 12.21
CA PHE A 98 23.60 52.43 11.02
C PHE A 98 23.18 51.02 10.62
N LEU A 99 22.52 50.26 11.50
CA LEU A 99 21.89 48.98 11.15
C LEU A 99 20.76 49.17 10.13
N GLY A 100 20.20 50.39 10.01
CA GLY A 100 19.21 50.74 8.99
C GLY A 100 19.79 50.79 7.56
N ASN A 101 21.12 50.82 7.42
CA ASN A 101 21.80 50.84 6.11
C ASN A 101 22.03 49.44 5.53
N THR A 102 21.60 48.39 6.23
CA THR A 102 21.76 46.99 5.82
C THR A 102 20.41 46.27 5.87
N THR A 103 19.99 45.70 4.74
CA THR A 103 18.81 44.82 4.62
C THR A 103 19.26 43.40 4.29
N ASP A 104 18.57 42.38 4.80
CA ASP A 104 18.90 40.98 4.52
C ASP A 104 17.70 40.03 4.68
N CYS A 105 17.87 38.81 4.17
CA CYS A 105 16.98 37.68 4.43
C CYS A 105 17.78 36.54 5.06
N ARG A 106 17.47 36.18 6.31
CA ARG A 106 18.23 35.18 7.06
C ARG A 106 17.38 34.49 8.14
N ILE A 107 17.80 33.28 8.48
CA ILE A 107 17.13 32.40 9.42
C ILE A 107 17.99 32.23 10.67
N PHE A 108 17.37 32.38 11.84
CA PHE A 108 17.93 32.06 13.14
C PHE A 108 17.14 30.89 13.74
N GLN A 109 17.85 29.90 14.25
CA GLN A 109 17.27 28.70 14.86
C GLN A 109 17.87 28.47 16.23
N ASP A 110 17.02 27.98 17.15
CA ASP A 110 17.37 27.59 18.51
C ASP A 110 18.10 28.70 19.31
N LYS A 111 17.68 29.95 19.12
CA LYS A 111 18.27 31.15 19.76
C LYS A 111 17.21 32.01 20.42
N THR A 112 17.54 32.58 21.57
CA THR A 112 16.71 33.59 22.22
C THR A 112 16.72 34.90 21.42
N ALA A 113 15.71 35.76 21.61
CA ALA A 113 15.69 37.07 20.98
C ALA A 113 16.93 37.91 21.30
N VAL A 114 17.46 37.80 22.52
CA VAL A 114 18.67 38.53 22.96
C VAL A 114 19.91 38.00 22.23
N GLU A 115 20.09 36.68 22.13
CA GLU A 115 21.23 36.09 21.39
C GLU A 115 21.19 36.45 19.90
N ILE A 116 20.00 36.52 19.30
CA ILE A 116 19.83 36.99 17.93
C ILE A 116 20.30 38.44 17.80
N VAL A 117 19.84 39.33 18.69
CA VAL A 117 20.26 40.75 18.70
C VAL A 117 21.77 40.89 18.87
N GLU A 118 22.39 40.11 19.75
CA GLU A 118 23.85 40.10 19.94
C GLU A 118 24.61 39.63 18.70
N GLU A 119 24.09 38.61 18.01
CA GLU A 119 24.67 38.13 16.75
C GLU A 119 24.61 39.20 15.65
N ILE A 120 23.51 39.97 15.56
CA ILE A 120 23.43 41.13 14.67
C ILE A 120 24.46 42.17 15.06
N PHE A 121 24.53 42.54 16.34
CA PHE A 121 25.45 43.56 16.84
C PHE A 121 26.92 43.20 16.61
N SER A 122 27.27 41.91 16.65
CA SER A 122 28.64 41.43 16.41
C SER A 122 29.19 41.83 15.02
N LYS A 123 28.30 41.97 14.01
CA LYS A 123 28.66 42.43 12.66
C LYS A 123 29.13 43.88 12.63
N TYR A 124 28.78 44.65 13.66
CA TYR A 124 29.10 46.07 13.82
C TYR A 124 30.11 46.28 14.96
N GLY A 125 30.87 45.25 15.35
CA GLY A 125 31.76 45.27 16.53
C GLY A 125 32.84 46.37 16.55
N GLY A 126 33.12 47.01 15.41
CA GLY A 126 34.00 48.20 15.37
C GLY A 126 33.39 49.46 15.98
N ILE A 127 32.05 49.53 16.10
CA ILE A 127 31.32 50.69 16.64
C ILE A 127 30.25 50.33 17.68
N ALA A 128 29.81 49.06 17.73
CA ALA A 128 28.74 48.62 18.61
C ALA A 128 29.23 48.47 20.05
N LYS A 129 28.64 49.26 20.95
CA LYS A 129 28.82 49.16 22.40
C LYS A 129 27.47 49.06 23.08
N PHE A 130 27.29 48.03 23.90
CA PHE A 130 26.04 47.79 24.60
C PHE A 130 26.22 47.10 25.95
N GLU A 131 25.23 47.29 26.83
CA GLU A 131 25.14 46.67 28.15
C GLU A 131 23.76 46.04 28.33
N LYS A 132 23.69 44.85 28.92
CA LYS A 132 22.43 44.16 29.24
C LYS A 132 22.09 44.35 30.72
N ARG A 133 21.04 45.11 31.01
CA ARG A 133 20.43 45.26 32.34
C ARG A 133 19.08 44.57 32.39
N LEU A 134 19.07 43.29 32.04
CA LEU A 134 17.86 42.47 31.93
C LEU A 134 17.58 41.71 33.23
N GLN A 135 16.30 41.58 33.59
CA GLN A 135 15.79 40.78 34.72
C GLN A 135 15.06 39.52 34.23
N GLY A 136 14.43 39.58 33.05
CA GLY A 136 13.64 38.50 32.48
C GLY A 136 14.49 37.37 31.89
N SER A 137 13.84 36.21 31.71
CA SER A 137 14.38 35.08 30.94
C SER A 137 13.59 34.96 29.63
N TYR A 138 14.30 34.72 28.54
CA TYR A 138 13.75 34.71 27.18
C TYR A 138 13.88 33.30 26.59
N PRO A 139 12.78 32.67 26.14
CA PRO A 139 12.87 31.32 25.60
C PRO A 139 13.59 31.31 24.24
N PRO A 140 14.36 30.25 23.93
CA PRO A 140 14.85 30.02 22.58
C PRO A 140 13.70 29.90 21.59
N ARG A 141 13.88 30.47 20.40
CA ARG A 141 12.97 30.35 19.27
C ARG A 141 13.46 29.22 18.38
N GLU A 142 12.62 28.22 18.13
CA GLU A 142 12.94 27.15 17.17
C GLU A 142 13.25 27.76 15.80
N TYR A 143 12.47 28.77 15.39
CA TYR A 143 12.59 29.42 14.09
C TYR A 143 12.26 30.91 14.20
N CYS A 144 13.14 31.76 13.66
CA CYS A 144 12.97 33.21 13.61
C CYS A 144 13.64 33.75 12.34
N VAL A 145 12.91 34.50 11.54
CA VAL A 145 13.34 34.94 10.21
C VAL A 145 13.40 36.46 10.19
N GLN A 146 14.53 37.00 9.71
CA GLN A 146 14.62 38.36 9.19
C GLN A 146 14.31 38.27 7.70
N TYR A 147 13.28 38.95 7.22
CA TYR A 147 12.84 38.87 5.83
C TYR A 147 12.58 40.25 5.24
N ASP A 148 13.40 40.65 4.27
CA ASP A 148 13.26 41.91 3.52
C ASP A 148 13.08 43.15 4.42
N GLU A 149 13.83 43.17 5.51
CA GLU A 149 13.83 44.25 6.51
C GLU A 149 15.26 44.58 6.95
N SER A 150 15.46 45.82 7.40
CA SER A 150 16.78 46.25 7.85
C SER A 150 17.22 45.51 9.12
N ASP A 151 18.53 45.42 9.37
CA ASP A 151 19.04 44.90 10.64
C ASP A 151 18.48 45.70 11.83
N LEU A 152 18.22 47.01 11.64
CA LEU A 152 17.64 47.87 12.66
C LEU A 152 16.18 47.50 12.95
N ASP A 153 15.35 47.37 11.91
CA ASP A 153 13.95 47.02 12.07
C ASP A 153 13.81 45.64 12.72
N PHE A 154 14.63 44.68 12.28
CA PHE A 154 14.66 43.34 12.84
C PHE A 154 14.98 43.34 14.35
N VAL A 155 16.03 44.06 14.76
CA VAL A 155 16.40 44.22 16.16
C VAL A 155 15.27 44.91 16.93
N GLN A 156 14.76 46.04 16.44
CA GLN A 156 13.73 46.80 17.13
C GLN A 156 12.45 45.99 17.34
N ARG A 157 11.91 45.31 16.30
CA ARG A 157 10.69 44.53 16.46
C ARG A 157 10.85 43.34 17.41
N LEU A 158 12.06 42.78 17.51
CA LEU A 158 12.37 41.72 18.47
C LEU A 158 12.37 42.26 19.90
N LEU A 159 13.08 43.37 20.15
CA LEU A 159 13.10 44.04 21.45
C LEU A 159 11.68 44.50 21.86
N GLU A 160 10.92 45.09 20.94
CA GLU A 160 9.52 45.48 21.15
C GLU A 160 8.62 44.27 21.48
N HIS A 161 8.84 43.14 20.81
CA HIS A 161 8.11 41.89 21.07
C HIS A 161 8.50 41.22 22.40
N GLU A 162 9.71 41.44 22.90
CA GLU A 162 10.12 40.98 24.23
C GLU A 162 9.85 41.99 25.34
N GLY A 163 9.40 43.20 25.00
CA GLY A 163 9.19 44.27 25.98
C GLY A 163 10.50 44.88 26.51
N ILE A 164 11.62 44.64 25.82
CA ILE A 164 12.93 45.18 26.15
C ILE A 164 13.01 46.61 25.61
N MET A 165 13.15 47.55 26.52
CA MET A 165 13.41 48.94 26.19
C MET A 165 14.92 49.16 26.00
N TYR A 166 15.28 50.15 25.20
CA TYR A 166 16.68 50.56 25.07
C TYR A 166 16.86 52.08 25.13
N PHE A 167 18.04 52.52 25.53
CA PHE A 167 18.43 53.94 25.56
C PHE A 167 19.96 54.05 25.49
N PHE A 168 20.51 55.27 25.54
CA PHE A 168 21.95 55.50 25.41
C PHE A 168 22.52 56.23 26.62
N GLU A 169 23.60 55.67 27.17
CA GLU A 169 24.45 56.37 28.14
C GLU A 169 25.69 56.91 27.41
N HIS A 170 26.03 58.16 27.67
CA HIS A 170 27.06 58.89 26.92
C HIS A 170 28.28 59.17 27.80
N ALA A 171 29.46 58.99 27.21
CA ALA A 171 30.75 59.36 27.76
C ALA A 171 31.56 60.11 26.70
N GLU A 172 32.71 60.65 27.09
CA GLU A 172 33.63 61.29 26.14
C GLU A 172 34.05 60.31 25.04
N GLY A 173 33.79 60.67 23.78
CA GLY A 173 34.10 59.85 22.61
C GLY A 173 33.20 58.62 22.40
N GLU A 174 32.22 58.36 23.29
CA GLU A 174 31.51 57.08 23.33
C GLU A 174 30.02 57.20 23.70
N HIS A 175 29.20 56.31 23.15
CA HIS A 175 27.81 56.09 23.57
C HIS A 175 27.53 54.59 23.65
N THR A 176 26.94 54.15 24.76
CA THR A 176 26.64 52.74 25.04
C THR A 176 25.12 52.53 25.01
N LEU A 177 24.67 51.58 24.20
CA LEU A 177 23.28 51.14 24.17
C LEU A 177 22.96 50.31 25.41
N ILE A 178 22.00 50.74 26.22
CA ILE A 178 21.55 49.97 27.39
C ILE A 178 20.28 49.22 27.02
N LEU A 179 20.27 47.90 27.17
CA LEU A 179 19.06 47.06 27.05
C LEU A 179 18.49 46.80 28.44
N ALA A 180 17.24 47.15 28.70
CA ALA A 180 16.58 46.98 29.99
C ALA A 180 15.14 46.47 29.82
N ASP A 181 14.63 45.71 30.79
CA ASP A 181 13.28 45.12 30.75
C ASP A 181 12.50 45.33 32.06
N ALA A 182 13.03 46.10 32.99
CA ALA A 182 12.39 46.38 34.27
C ALA A 182 12.77 47.78 34.78
N MET A 183 11.82 48.46 35.43
CA MET A 183 12.05 49.78 36.04
C MET A 183 13.16 49.76 37.09
N SER A 184 13.27 48.67 37.85
CA SER A 184 14.30 48.44 38.87
C SER A 184 15.73 48.38 38.32
N LYS A 185 15.90 48.31 36.99
CA LYS A 185 17.20 48.25 36.30
C LYS A 185 17.65 49.61 35.78
N LEU A 186 16.77 50.61 35.84
CA LEU A 186 17.07 51.99 35.48
C LEU A 186 17.81 52.67 36.64
N LYS A 187 18.65 53.65 36.32
CA LYS A 187 19.47 54.36 37.29
C LYS A 187 19.07 55.85 37.29
N PRO A 188 19.18 56.53 38.43
CA PRO A 188 19.09 57.97 38.46
C PRO A 188 20.14 58.62 37.55
N ALA A 189 19.82 59.79 37.00
CA ALA A 189 20.83 60.61 36.33
C ALA A 189 21.92 61.02 37.36
N PRO A 190 23.22 60.80 37.08
CA PRO A 190 24.29 61.10 38.04
C PRO A 190 24.30 62.59 38.44
N GLY A 191 24.19 62.89 39.73
CA GLY A 191 24.13 64.28 40.24
C GLY A 191 22.75 64.95 40.12
N TYR A 192 21.76 64.23 39.59
CA TYR A 192 20.39 64.69 39.39
C TYR A 192 19.39 63.70 39.98
N GLU A 193 19.77 63.02 41.08
CA GLU A 193 18.89 62.10 41.80
C GLU A 193 17.62 62.80 42.30
N THR A 194 17.73 64.10 42.63
CA THR A 194 16.61 64.99 42.95
C THR A 194 16.71 66.26 42.12
N VAL A 195 15.61 66.68 41.52
CA VAL A 195 15.51 67.85 40.64
C VAL A 195 14.44 68.79 41.18
N LEU A 196 14.81 70.06 41.35
CA LEU A 196 13.93 71.09 41.90
C LEU A 196 12.97 71.63 40.83
N TYR A 197 11.74 71.91 41.25
CA TYR A 197 10.78 72.70 40.50
C TYR A 197 10.80 74.16 40.99
N GLN A 198 10.84 75.12 40.07
CA GLN A 198 10.78 76.55 40.38
C GLN A 198 9.87 77.31 39.42
N PHE A 199 8.93 78.08 39.96
CA PHE A 199 7.95 78.83 39.17
C PHE A 199 8.62 80.01 38.44
N GLU A 200 8.33 80.19 37.15
CA GLU A 200 8.75 81.38 36.40
C GLU A 200 8.18 82.65 37.09
N GLY A 201 9.06 83.44 37.70
CA GLY A 201 8.71 84.65 38.45
C GLY A 201 9.44 84.81 39.79
N GLN A 202 9.94 83.71 40.37
CA GLN A 202 10.89 83.79 41.49
C GLN A 202 12.31 83.93 40.94
N GLY A 203 12.70 85.16 40.57
CA GLY A 203 14.05 85.58 40.16
C GLY A 203 14.98 84.48 39.62
N SER A 204 15.08 84.36 38.29
CA SER A 204 15.96 83.40 37.61
C SER A 204 17.39 83.44 38.18
N ARG A 205 17.76 82.38 38.90
CA ARG A 205 19.12 82.14 39.38
C ARG A 205 19.87 81.35 38.31
N ARG A 206 20.91 81.93 37.72
CA ARG A 206 21.74 81.27 36.68
C ARG A 206 22.64 80.15 37.26
N ASP A 207 22.74 80.06 38.58
CA ASP A 207 23.59 79.14 39.34
C ASP A 207 22.90 77.83 39.75
N VAL A 208 21.59 77.67 39.50
CA VAL A 208 20.83 76.48 39.87
C VAL A 208 20.04 75.97 38.66
N GLU A 209 20.06 74.67 38.43
CA GLU A 209 19.25 74.01 37.40
C GLU A 209 17.91 73.55 37.97
N TYR A 210 16.82 73.82 37.26
CA TYR A 210 15.47 73.52 37.73
C TYR A 210 14.51 73.24 36.57
N ILE A 211 13.38 72.63 36.90
CA ILE A 211 12.21 72.51 36.03
C ILE A 211 11.31 73.73 36.26
N THR A 212 10.93 74.41 35.19
CA THR A 212 10.06 75.60 35.20
C THR A 212 8.61 75.27 34.89
N ASP A 213 8.38 74.37 33.92
CA ASP A 213 7.05 73.89 33.56
C ASP A 213 6.89 72.42 33.93
N TRP A 214 5.76 72.10 34.53
CA TRP A 214 5.38 70.72 34.85
C TRP A 214 3.90 70.53 34.56
N ILE A 215 3.59 69.79 33.48
CA ILE A 215 2.24 69.63 32.95
C ILE A 215 1.85 68.15 33.04
N PRO A 216 1.26 67.72 34.17
CA PRO A 216 0.86 66.33 34.35
C PRO A 216 -0.41 66.01 33.56
N GLY A 217 -0.36 64.94 32.76
CA GLY A 217 -1.47 64.44 31.96
C GLY A 217 -1.85 63.00 32.30
N SER A 218 -3.12 62.65 32.08
CA SER A 218 -3.62 61.28 32.22
C SER A 218 -4.61 60.93 31.11
N ALA A 219 -4.61 59.68 30.65
CA ALA A 219 -5.45 59.22 29.54
C ALA A 219 -6.10 57.86 29.83
N VAL A 220 -7.34 57.65 29.38
CA VAL A 220 -8.00 56.34 29.44
C VAL A 220 -7.23 55.34 28.58
N ARG A 221 -6.89 54.17 29.16
CA ARG A 221 -6.22 53.06 28.47
C ARG A 221 -6.95 51.74 28.78
N PRO A 222 -6.86 50.73 27.89
CA PRO A 222 -7.42 49.42 28.19
C PRO A 222 -6.78 48.81 29.45
N GLY A 223 -7.60 48.10 30.23
CA GLY A 223 -7.21 47.47 31.49
C GLY A 223 -6.75 46.02 31.34
N ALA A 224 -7.07 45.40 30.20
CA ALA A 224 -6.77 44.01 29.93
C ALA A 224 -6.23 43.78 28.52
N TYR A 225 -5.38 42.77 28.39
CA TYR A 225 -4.94 42.22 27.12
C TYR A 225 -5.10 40.70 27.16
N ALA A 226 -5.65 40.14 26.09
CA ALA A 226 -5.86 38.71 25.94
C ALA A 226 -5.40 38.26 24.54
N HIS A 227 -4.86 37.05 24.45
CA HIS A 227 -4.49 36.44 23.19
C HIS A 227 -4.50 34.92 23.26
N THR A 228 -4.49 34.28 22.10
CA THR A 228 -4.40 32.82 21.99
C THR A 228 -3.62 32.41 20.76
N ASP A 229 -3.20 31.16 20.72
CA ASP A 229 -2.48 30.54 19.60
C ASP A 229 -2.92 29.09 19.40
N TYR A 230 -2.35 28.41 18.42
CA TYR A 230 -2.64 27.00 18.13
C TYR A 230 -1.36 26.16 18.04
N ASP A 231 -1.29 25.11 18.87
CA ASP A 231 -0.23 24.10 18.82
C ASP A 231 -0.77 22.81 18.20
N PHE A 232 -0.26 22.42 17.04
CA PHE A 232 -0.66 21.19 16.37
C PHE A 232 -0.13 19.92 17.07
N GLU A 233 0.91 20.03 17.91
CA GLU A 233 1.38 18.91 18.73
C GLU A 233 0.46 18.67 19.94
N LYS A 234 -0.26 19.70 20.37
CA LYS A 234 -1.25 19.68 21.47
C LYS A 234 -2.57 20.34 21.05
N PRO A 235 -3.31 19.80 20.05
CA PRO A 235 -4.40 20.50 19.37
C PRO A 235 -5.63 20.81 20.24
N ALA A 236 -5.74 20.18 21.41
CA ALA A 236 -6.81 20.42 22.39
C ALA A 236 -6.38 21.29 23.58
N ALA A 237 -5.11 21.74 23.62
CA ALA A 237 -4.61 22.58 24.70
C ALA A 237 -5.26 23.97 24.63
N ASP A 238 -5.69 24.49 25.78
CA ASP A 238 -6.13 25.87 25.91
C ASP A 238 -4.91 26.77 26.06
N LEU A 239 -4.58 27.50 24.99
CA LEU A 239 -3.49 28.48 24.94
C LEU A 239 -3.99 29.91 25.17
N MET A 240 -5.22 30.09 25.67
CA MET A 240 -5.72 31.41 26.03
C MET A 240 -4.92 31.97 27.20
N ALA A 241 -4.26 33.12 26.98
CA ALA A 241 -3.53 33.85 28.01
C ALA A 241 -4.07 35.28 28.15
N LYS A 242 -4.18 35.74 29.40
CA LYS A 242 -4.82 37.02 29.73
C LYS A 242 -4.14 37.70 30.91
N SER A 243 -3.88 38.99 30.77
CA SER A 243 -3.44 39.87 31.87
C SER A 243 -4.43 41.00 32.03
N ALA A 244 -4.91 41.23 33.26
CA ALA A 244 -5.88 42.28 33.57
C ALA A 244 -5.49 43.02 34.86
N GLN A 245 -5.29 44.33 34.75
CA GLN A 245 -5.02 45.23 35.87
C GLN A 245 -5.52 46.64 35.50
N PRO A 246 -6.85 46.88 35.53
CA PRO A 246 -7.42 48.18 35.19
C PRO A 246 -7.05 49.24 36.24
N PHE A 247 -6.82 50.48 35.80
CA PHE A 247 -6.67 51.61 36.71
C PHE A 247 -7.99 51.96 37.40
N GLY A 248 -7.93 52.63 38.56
CA GLY A 248 -9.08 52.98 39.40
C GLY A 248 -9.95 54.14 38.86
N HIS A 249 -10.23 54.20 37.56
CA HIS A 249 -11.10 55.20 36.94
C HIS A 249 -12.23 54.55 36.12
N LYS A 250 -13.27 55.33 35.79
CA LYS A 250 -14.38 54.85 34.93
C LYS A 250 -13.86 54.46 33.54
N GLN A 251 -14.48 53.45 32.92
CA GLN A 251 -14.10 52.95 31.58
C GLN A 251 -12.67 52.40 31.47
N ALA A 252 -12.06 51.96 32.58
CA ALA A 252 -10.73 51.35 32.58
C ALA A 252 -10.72 49.84 32.24
N ALA A 253 -11.88 49.18 32.18
CA ALA A 253 -11.97 47.71 32.07
C ALA A 253 -11.90 47.17 30.62
N GLY A 254 -11.70 48.02 29.61
CA GLY A 254 -11.63 47.61 28.21
C GLY A 254 -10.53 46.57 27.95
N GLU A 255 -10.80 45.63 27.06
CA GLU A 255 -9.89 44.52 26.69
C GLU A 255 -9.46 44.62 25.22
N ASN A 256 -8.17 44.41 24.98
CA ASN A 256 -7.63 44.17 23.64
C ASN A 256 -7.41 42.66 23.43
N TYR A 257 -8.04 42.07 22.42
CA TYR A 257 -7.87 40.67 22.05
C TYR A 257 -7.08 40.50 20.73
N ARG A 258 -6.20 39.50 20.64
CA ARG A 258 -5.40 39.19 19.43
C ARG A 258 -5.24 37.68 19.21
N HIS A 259 -5.19 37.29 17.94
CA HIS A 259 -4.72 35.99 17.45
C HIS A 259 -3.89 36.24 16.18
N PRO A 260 -2.73 35.59 15.98
CA PRO A 260 -2.04 34.66 16.90
C PRO A 260 -1.26 35.38 18.02
N GLY A 261 -0.98 34.64 19.11
CA GLY A 261 -0.33 35.12 20.33
C GLY A 261 1.20 34.93 20.37
N ALA A 262 1.78 34.25 19.39
CA ALA A 262 3.20 33.93 19.26
C ALA A 262 3.78 33.16 20.47
N HIS A 263 3.04 32.17 20.97
CA HIS A 263 3.48 31.29 22.07
C HIS A 263 2.82 29.90 21.97
N LEU A 264 3.54 28.86 22.39
CA LEU A 264 3.02 27.48 22.47
C LEU A 264 2.98 26.95 23.91
N GLU A 265 3.40 27.77 24.87
CA GLU A 265 3.41 27.46 26.30
C GLU A 265 2.65 28.56 27.06
N VAL A 266 1.72 28.16 27.94
CA VAL A 266 0.80 29.08 28.64
C VAL A 266 1.55 30.12 29.47
N GLY A 267 2.57 29.71 30.24
CA GLY A 267 3.34 30.66 31.07
C GLY A 267 4.08 31.74 30.25
N ARG A 268 4.49 31.42 29.02
CA ARG A 268 5.03 32.41 28.09
C ARG A 268 3.92 33.32 27.54
N GLY A 269 2.75 32.75 27.23
CA GLY A 269 1.54 33.50 26.87
C GLY A 269 1.17 34.55 27.92
N ASP A 270 1.18 34.19 29.20
CA ASP A 270 0.86 35.09 30.31
C ASP A 270 1.88 36.23 30.45
N SER A 271 3.16 35.89 30.31
CA SER A 271 4.26 36.88 30.35
C SER A 271 4.12 37.90 29.22
N LEU A 272 3.83 37.43 27.99
CA LEU A 272 3.56 38.30 26.86
C LEU A 272 2.29 39.14 27.07
N ALA A 273 1.20 38.56 27.58
CA ALA A 273 -0.02 39.30 27.86
C ALA A 273 0.21 40.43 28.88
N ALA A 274 1.04 40.20 29.91
CA ALA A 274 1.44 41.22 30.87
C ALA A 274 2.27 42.34 30.20
N ILE A 275 3.26 42.00 29.38
CA ILE A 275 4.04 42.97 28.61
C ILE A 275 3.12 43.81 27.70
N ARG A 276 2.18 43.19 26.99
CA ARG A 276 1.25 43.91 26.10
C ARG A 276 0.27 44.80 26.86
N ARG A 277 -0.19 44.38 28.04
CA ARG A 277 -0.99 45.23 28.94
C ARG A 277 -0.17 46.44 29.42
N GLU A 278 1.07 46.24 29.83
CA GLU A 278 1.95 47.33 30.26
C GLU A 278 2.28 48.28 29.11
N GLU A 279 2.49 47.78 27.89
CA GLU A 279 2.67 48.57 26.66
C GLU A 279 1.49 49.52 26.41
N ILE A 280 0.25 49.01 26.40
CA ILE A 280 -0.94 49.82 26.15
C ILE A 280 -1.25 50.77 27.31
N GLN A 281 -0.82 50.44 28.53
CA GLN A 281 -0.98 51.26 29.73
C GLN A 281 0.14 52.27 29.93
N ALA A 282 1.31 52.09 29.33
CA ALA A 282 2.46 52.97 29.53
C ALA A 282 2.10 54.45 29.31
N PRO A 283 1.32 54.84 28.29
CA PRO A 283 0.92 56.24 28.08
C PRO A 283 -0.26 56.70 28.95
N HIS A 284 -0.68 55.94 29.97
CA HIS A 284 -1.75 56.31 30.89
C HIS A 284 -1.42 57.58 31.67
N MET A 285 -0.18 57.69 32.18
CA MET A 285 0.33 58.89 32.84
C MET A 285 1.56 59.39 32.09
N ARG A 286 1.48 60.62 31.58
CA ARG A 286 2.55 61.30 30.84
C ARG A 286 2.59 62.75 31.29
N ILE A 287 3.78 63.24 31.55
CA ILE A 287 4.03 64.60 31.98
C ILE A 287 4.94 65.24 30.93
N ALA A 288 4.58 66.44 30.49
CA ALA A 288 5.50 67.31 29.76
C ALA A 288 6.16 68.25 30.77
N ALA A 289 7.49 68.30 30.77
CA ALA A 289 8.25 69.19 31.63
C ALA A 289 9.24 70.01 30.82
N VAL A 290 9.52 71.24 31.27
CA VAL A 290 10.50 72.13 30.63
C VAL A 290 11.43 72.65 31.71
N GLY A 291 12.72 72.77 31.41
CA GLY A 291 13.67 73.34 32.34
C GLY A 291 15.07 73.50 31.77
N THR A 292 16.01 73.80 32.67
CA THR A 292 17.43 74.01 32.39
C THR A 292 18.31 72.86 32.87
N VAL A 293 17.70 71.73 33.23
CA VAL A 293 18.37 70.56 33.83
C VAL A 293 19.19 69.80 32.79
N ARG A 294 20.51 69.94 32.84
CA ARG A 294 21.42 69.48 31.77
C ARG A 294 21.72 68.00 31.82
N GLY A 295 21.73 67.40 33.00
CA GLY A 295 22.10 66.00 33.17
C GLY A 295 21.02 64.97 32.86
N LEU A 296 19.78 65.37 32.62
CA LEU A 296 18.68 64.44 32.35
C LEU A 296 18.68 63.93 30.90
N PHE A 297 18.35 62.66 30.72
CA PHE A 297 18.34 61.98 29.41
C PHE A 297 17.36 60.83 29.35
N SER A 298 16.97 60.43 28.13
CA SER A 298 16.06 59.30 27.98
C SER A 298 16.61 58.03 28.64
N GLY A 299 15.80 57.37 29.46
CA GLY A 299 16.16 56.15 30.17
C GLY A 299 16.69 56.34 31.60
N CYS A 300 16.97 57.58 32.04
CA CYS A 300 17.33 57.86 33.43
C CYS A 300 16.09 58.06 34.31
N THR A 301 16.28 57.92 35.62
CA THR A 301 15.28 58.33 36.62
C THR A 301 15.70 59.60 37.38
N PHE A 302 14.74 60.27 38.00
CA PHE A 302 14.99 61.37 38.95
C PHE A 302 13.79 61.54 39.87
N LYS A 303 13.99 62.13 41.05
CA LYS A 303 12.90 62.55 41.95
C LYS A 303 12.58 64.03 41.73
N LEU A 304 11.32 64.37 41.46
CA LEU A 304 10.87 65.76 41.47
C LEU A 304 10.67 66.25 42.91
N ASP A 305 11.12 67.46 43.19
CA ASP A 305 10.91 68.13 44.47
C ASP A 305 10.46 69.58 44.29
N GLY A 306 9.68 70.10 45.25
CA GLY A 306 9.23 71.50 45.25
C GLY A 306 8.03 71.83 44.33
N PHE A 307 7.38 70.86 43.67
CA PHE A 307 6.16 71.14 42.90
C PHE A 307 4.96 71.37 43.84
N PRO A 308 4.09 72.38 43.60
CA PRO A 308 2.99 72.73 44.51
C PRO A 308 1.97 71.60 44.80
N ARG A 309 1.85 70.63 43.88
CA ARG A 309 0.97 69.48 44.04
C ARG A 309 1.78 68.29 44.57
N ASP A 310 1.62 67.99 45.85
CA ASP A 310 2.49 67.05 46.57
C ASP A 310 2.54 65.63 45.97
N ASP A 311 1.42 65.14 45.41
CA ASP A 311 1.36 63.82 44.74
C ASP A 311 2.23 63.72 43.47
N GLN A 312 2.80 64.84 43.01
CA GLN A 312 3.76 64.90 41.91
C GLN A 312 5.22 64.87 42.39
N ASN A 313 5.54 65.08 43.67
CA ASN A 313 6.91 65.09 44.18
C ASN A 313 7.43 63.65 44.44
N LYS A 314 7.63 62.90 43.35
CA LYS A 314 8.00 61.48 43.36
C LYS A 314 9.03 61.16 42.27
N GLU A 315 9.37 59.88 42.14
CA GLU A 315 10.33 59.42 41.13
C GLU A 315 9.68 59.25 39.74
N TYR A 316 10.38 59.74 38.72
CA TYR A 316 9.99 59.69 37.32
C TYR A 316 11.08 59.08 36.45
N LEU A 317 10.64 58.38 35.42
CA LEU A 317 11.43 57.98 34.26
C LEU A 317 11.36 59.08 33.20
N VAL A 318 12.52 59.49 32.67
CA VAL A 318 12.61 60.32 31.48
C VAL A 318 12.44 59.43 30.24
N ILE A 319 11.35 59.61 29.52
CA ILE A 319 11.04 58.83 28.30
C ILE A 319 11.66 59.49 27.07
N SER A 320 11.61 60.81 26.99
CA SER A 320 12.21 61.58 25.90
C SER A 320 12.78 62.88 26.42
N ALA A 321 13.92 63.31 25.87
CA ALA A 321 14.47 64.64 26.11
C ALA A 321 14.76 65.33 24.77
N GLU A 322 14.21 66.53 24.57
CA GLU A 322 14.54 67.41 23.45
C GLU A 322 15.41 68.56 23.96
N TYR A 323 16.64 68.62 23.45
CA TYR A 323 17.67 69.55 23.86
C TYR A 323 17.78 70.71 22.90
N ARG A 324 18.03 71.89 23.45
CA ARG A 324 18.47 73.10 22.73
C ARG A 324 19.62 73.72 23.51
N LEU A 325 20.82 73.61 22.96
CA LEU A 325 22.04 74.19 23.50
C LEU A 325 22.63 75.15 22.47
N PHE A 326 23.00 76.36 22.89
CA PHE A 326 23.57 77.39 22.03
C PHE A 326 24.81 78.02 22.65
N ASP A 327 25.80 78.32 21.81
CA ASP A 327 26.94 79.14 22.21
C ASP A 327 26.57 80.65 22.12
N PRO A 328 26.68 81.42 23.22
CA PRO A 328 26.37 82.85 23.25
C PRO A 328 27.15 83.67 22.24
N GLY A 329 28.38 83.26 21.90
CA GLY A 329 29.27 84.00 21.00
C GLY A 329 28.80 84.00 19.54
N TYR A 330 27.86 83.13 19.17
CA TYR A 330 27.40 82.95 17.79
C TYR A 330 25.88 83.11 17.62
N ARG A 331 25.19 83.68 18.61
CA ARG A 331 23.74 83.96 18.57
C ARG A 331 23.47 85.27 17.80
N ALA A 332 22.77 85.20 16.66
CA ALA A 332 22.39 86.39 15.89
C ALA A 332 21.01 86.93 16.32
N GLY A 333 20.96 88.15 16.89
CA GLY A 333 19.75 88.98 16.99
C GLY A 333 18.98 88.97 18.34
N VAL A 334 18.85 90.17 18.93
CA VAL A 334 17.90 90.73 19.92
C VAL A 334 17.65 90.02 21.27
N ASP A 335 18.04 88.77 21.47
CA ASP A 335 17.78 88.06 22.74
C ASP A 335 19.09 87.62 23.43
N THR A 336 19.92 88.61 23.79
CA THR A 336 21.19 88.41 24.53
C THR A 336 20.99 87.94 25.98
N ASP A 337 19.74 87.86 26.45
CA ASP A 337 19.36 87.46 27.81
C ASP A 337 18.70 86.06 27.91
N GLY A 338 18.51 85.34 26.81
CA GLY A 338 17.86 84.01 26.83
C GLY A 338 18.79 82.88 27.31
N GLU A 339 18.24 81.91 28.05
CA GLU A 339 18.99 80.74 28.56
C GLU A 339 19.71 79.98 27.44
N ASN A 340 20.98 79.61 27.68
CA ASN A 340 21.85 78.94 26.70
C ASN A 340 21.54 77.45 26.53
N PHE A 341 20.84 76.86 27.51
CA PHE A 341 20.41 75.47 27.51
C PHE A 341 18.94 75.40 27.90
N LYS A 342 18.18 74.62 27.13
CA LYS A 342 16.79 74.27 27.43
C LYS A 342 16.56 72.81 27.11
N VAL A 343 15.83 72.13 27.98
CA VAL A 343 15.34 70.77 27.74
C VAL A 343 13.82 70.70 27.86
N VAL A 344 13.19 70.00 26.93
CA VAL A 344 11.79 69.61 27.01
C VAL A 344 11.73 68.10 27.23
N LEU A 345 11.15 67.69 28.33
CA LEU A 345 11.12 66.31 28.80
C LEU A 345 9.71 65.74 28.66
N GLY A 346 9.63 64.51 28.15
CA GLY A 346 8.48 63.64 28.31
C GLY A 346 8.78 62.64 29.40
N VAL A 347 8.06 62.68 30.52
CA VAL A 347 8.35 61.83 31.69
C VAL A 347 7.12 61.05 32.14
N ALA A 348 7.33 59.98 32.91
CA ALA A 348 6.26 59.20 33.52
C ALA A 348 6.68 58.69 34.91
N PRO A 349 5.74 58.52 35.86
CA PRO A 349 6.07 57.99 37.18
C PRO A 349 6.67 56.59 37.08
N THR A 350 7.69 56.26 37.88
CA THR A 350 8.28 54.91 37.90
C THR A 350 7.31 53.84 38.40
N SER A 351 6.21 54.23 39.04
CA SER A 351 5.09 53.35 39.43
C SER A 351 4.27 52.83 38.24
N VAL A 352 4.39 53.42 37.05
CA VAL A 352 3.76 52.93 35.81
C VAL A 352 4.83 52.26 34.98
N ALA A 353 4.72 50.93 34.82
CA ALA A 353 5.66 50.17 33.99
C ALA A 353 5.70 50.71 32.56
N TYR A 354 6.89 50.74 31.98
CA TYR A 354 7.13 51.15 30.59
C TYR A 354 7.53 49.92 29.80
N ARG A 355 6.84 49.74 28.68
CA ARG A 355 7.25 48.84 27.60
C ARG A 355 7.33 49.65 26.32
N PRO A 356 8.29 49.35 25.44
CA PRO A 356 8.35 49.99 24.14
C PRO A 356 7.06 49.73 23.36
N PRO A 357 6.47 50.74 22.71
CA PRO A 357 5.34 50.53 21.82
C PRO A 357 5.80 49.75 20.58
N ARG A 358 4.99 48.81 20.10
CA ARG A 358 5.27 48.05 18.87
C ARG A 358 5.01 48.90 17.62
N ILE A 359 5.97 49.71 17.21
CA ILE A 359 5.83 50.57 16.03
C ILE A 359 6.58 50.03 14.82
N THR A 360 7.61 49.19 15.03
CA THR A 360 8.41 48.68 13.94
C THR A 360 7.57 47.66 13.15
N PRO A 361 7.35 47.89 11.84
CA PRO A 361 6.54 46.99 11.04
C PRO A 361 7.11 45.58 11.06
N ARG A 362 6.23 44.58 11.24
CA ARG A 362 6.64 43.18 11.05
C ARG A 362 6.66 42.86 9.55
N PRO A 363 7.65 42.11 9.06
CA PRO A 363 7.63 41.63 7.69
C PRO A 363 6.43 40.71 7.48
N ILE A 364 5.80 40.83 6.31
CA ILE A 364 4.64 40.01 5.91
C ILE A 364 4.96 39.34 4.58
N MET A 365 4.88 38.01 4.56
CA MET A 365 4.91 37.19 3.36
C MET A 365 3.61 37.43 2.58
N ARG A 366 3.71 38.21 1.49
CA ARG A 366 2.55 38.62 0.69
C ARG A 366 1.87 37.47 -0.05
N GLY A 367 2.54 36.33 -0.18
CA GLY A 367 2.03 35.15 -0.86
C GLY A 367 3.02 33.99 -0.75
N PRO A 368 2.63 32.81 -1.28
CA PRO A 368 3.44 31.62 -1.21
C PRO A 368 4.71 31.75 -2.06
N GLN A 369 5.74 31.00 -1.67
CA GLN A 369 7.03 30.92 -2.35
C GLN A 369 7.38 29.46 -2.61
N THR A 370 8.29 29.21 -3.55
CA THR A 370 8.85 27.88 -3.74
C THR A 370 10.11 27.68 -2.91
N ALA A 371 10.33 26.47 -2.43
CA ALA A 371 11.55 26.07 -1.72
C ALA A 371 11.98 24.66 -2.13
N THR A 372 13.25 24.34 -1.91
CA THR A 372 13.79 22.99 -2.18
C THR A 372 13.76 22.18 -0.89
N VAL A 373 13.25 20.95 -0.93
CA VAL A 373 13.28 20.02 0.22
C VAL A 373 14.72 19.56 0.46
N VAL A 374 15.15 19.56 1.72
CA VAL A 374 16.53 19.27 2.13
C VAL A 374 16.58 18.32 3.32
N GLY A 375 17.74 17.69 3.54
CA GLY A 375 17.97 16.76 4.63
C GLY A 375 19.43 16.33 4.71
N PRO A 376 19.75 15.34 5.55
CA PRO A 376 21.12 14.84 5.71
C PRO A 376 21.68 14.25 4.40
N SER A 377 22.98 14.39 4.21
CA SER A 377 23.67 13.78 3.06
C SER A 377 23.50 12.26 3.04
N GLY A 378 23.21 11.68 1.87
CA GLY A 378 23.00 10.24 1.69
C GLY A 378 21.57 9.75 1.97
N GLU A 379 20.67 10.65 2.37
CA GLU A 379 19.24 10.38 2.50
C GLU A 379 18.47 10.82 1.24
N GLU A 380 17.41 10.11 0.89
CA GLU A 380 16.43 10.56 -0.12
C GLU A 380 15.18 11.18 0.53
N ILE A 381 14.89 10.80 1.79
CA ILE A 381 13.70 11.21 2.53
C ILE A 381 14.15 11.56 3.95
N PHE A 382 13.79 12.77 4.40
CA PHE A 382 14.03 13.22 5.77
C PHE A 382 12.75 13.82 6.34
N THR A 383 12.13 13.10 7.27
CA THR A 383 10.82 13.42 7.82
C THR A 383 10.72 13.04 9.30
N ASP A 384 9.77 13.63 10.02
CA ASP A 384 9.46 13.29 11.40
C ASP A 384 8.13 12.55 11.58
N LYS A 385 7.71 12.32 12.84
CA LYS A 385 6.45 11.64 13.21
C LYS A 385 5.17 12.33 12.70
N TYR A 386 5.25 13.58 12.25
CA TYR A 386 4.12 14.35 11.72
C TYR A 386 4.18 14.53 10.20
N ALA A 387 5.05 13.76 9.52
CA ALA A 387 5.28 13.87 8.08
C ALA A 387 5.76 15.28 7.64
N ARG A 388 6.45 16.01 8.54
CA ARG A 388 7.07 17.30 8.22
C ARG A 388 8.39 17.10 7.52
N VAL A 389 8.79 18.04 6.66
CA VAL A 389 10.10 18.04 6.01
C VAL A 389 10.83 19.36 6.27
N LYS A 390 12.13 19.40 6.00
CA LYS A 390 12.90 20.65 6.01
C LYS A 390 13.08 21.17 4.59
N VAL A 391 13.21 22.48 4.45
CA VAL A 391 13.37 23.15 3.16
C VAL A 391 14.51 24.17 3.20
N GLN A 392 15.04 24.51 2.03
CA GLN A 392 15.83 25.71 1.84
C GLN A 392 15.11 26.64 0.88
N PHE A 393 14.86 27.86 1.34
CA PHE A 393 14.30 28.92 0.53
C PHE A 393 15.34 29.47 -0.45
N HIS A 394 14.88 29.99 -1.59
CA HIS A 394 15.77 30.50 -2.64
C HIS A 394 16.52 31.78 -2.23
N TRP A 395 15.99 32.55 -1.28
CA TRP A 395 16.64 33.73 -0.70
C TRP A 395 17.58 33.39 0.46
N ASP A 396 17.54 32.17 1.00
CA ASP A 396 18.44 31.77 2.09
C ASP A 396 19.85 31.49 1.54
N ARG A 397 20.71 32.49 1.70
CA ARG A 397 22.11 32.47 1.29
C ARG A 397 23.06 31.85 2.33
N LEU A 398 22.60 31.62 3.56
CA LEU A 398 23.44 31.10 4.66
C LEU A 398 23.24 29.58 4.85
N GLY A 399 22.07 29.06 4.47
CA GLY A 399 21.78 27.63 4.48
C GLY A 399 22.69 26.82 3.55
N LYS A 400 23.04 25.60 3.99
CA LYS A 400 23.99 24.70 3.30
C LYS A 400 23.31 23.58 2.50
N LYS A 401 22.01 23.68 2.30
CA LYS A 401 21.13 22.67 1.67
C LYS A 401 21.14 21.33 2.42
N ASP A 402 21.12 21.42 3.75
CA ASP A 402 21.19 20.29 4.67
C ASP A 402 20.05 20.33 5.72
N GLN A 403 20.07 19.41 6.69
CA GLN A 403 19.08 19.31 7.76
C GLN A 403 19.04 20.50 8.73
N LYS A 404 19.92 21.49 8.58
CA LYS A 404 19.96 22.71 9.40
C LYS A 404 19.43 23.94 8.64
N SER A 405 18.95 23.79 7.41
CA SER A 405 18.51 24.93 6.59
C SER A 405 17.21 25.60 7.10
N SER A 406 16.29 24.82 7.66
CA SER A 406 15.04 25.34 8.25
C SER A 406 14.57 24.53 9.46
N CYS A 407 13.51 25.00 10.12
CA CYS A 407 12.70 24.18 11.01
C CYS A 407 11.95 23.09 10.23
N PHE A 408 11.28 22.19 10.96
CA PHE A 408 10.38 21.22 10.33
C PHE A 408 9.07 21.89 9.89
N VAL A 409 8.80 21.83 8.60
CA VAL A 409 7.64 22.45 7.95
C VAL A 409 6.56 21.39 7.69
N ARG A 410 5.33 21.66 8.14
CA ARG A 410 4.16 20.79 7.89
C ARG A 410 3.83 20.73 6.40
N VAL A 411 3.45 19.55 5.93
CA VAL A 411 3.09 19.30 4.53
C VAL A 411 1.59 19.03 4.44
N SER A 412 0.89 19.89 3.70
CA SER A 412 -0.50 19.66 3.30
C SER A 412 -0.62 18.32 2.57
N GLN A 413 -1.65 17.55 2.92
CA GLN A 413 -1.98 16.27 2.32
C GLN A 413 -3.33 16.38 1.62
N THR A 414 -3.54 15.57 0.57
CA THR A 414 -4.82 15.53 -0.16
C THR A 414 -6.00 15.15 0.74
N TRP A 415 -5.78 14.29 1.74
CA TRP A 415 -6.78 13.93 2.75
C TRP A 415 -6.07 13.48 4.04
N ALA A 416 -6.43 14.03 5.19
CA ALA A 416 -5.80 13.71 6.48
C ALA A 416 -6.85 13.51 7.58
N GLY A 417 -6.88 12.31 8.17
CA GLY A 417 -7.74 11.94 9.29
C GLY A 417 -6.97 11.25 10.42
N SER A 418 -7.66 10.95 11.52
CA SER A 418 -7.05 10.31 12.70
C SER A 418 -6.72 8.84 12.42
N GLY A 419 -5.47 8.57 12.02
CA GLY A 419 -4.97 7.22 11.71
C GLY A 419 -5.28 6.73 10.29
N TRP A 420 -5.75 7.61 9.39
CA TRP A 420 -6.09 7.28 8.00
C TRP A 420 -5.96 8.51 7.09
N GLY A 421 -5.77 8.31 5.79
CA GLY A 421 -5.66 9.41 4.81
C GLY A 421 -4.64 9.12 3.70
N PHE A 422 -4.32 10.16 2.92
CA PHE A 422 -3.24 10.13 1.93
C PHE A 422 -1.93 10.64 2.56
N ILE A 423 -0.83 9.95 2.25
CA ILE A 423 0.51 10.40 2.62
C ILE A 423 1.42 10.31 1.39
N GLN A 424 1.85 11.47 0.91
CA GLN A 424 3.01 11.57 0.04
C GLN A 424 4.01 12.47 0.75
N ILE A 425 5.22 12.00 1.02
CA ILE A 425 6.24 12.82 1.71
C ILE A 425 7.13 13.45 0.62
N PRO A 426 7.34 14.78 0.60
CA PRO A 426 8.31 15.41 -0.30
C PRO A 426 9.70 14.82 -0.07
N ARG A 427 10.40 14.47 -1.16
CA ARG A 427 11.76 13.94 -1.11
C ARG A 427 12.79 15.04 -1.23
N ILE A 428 13.98 14.80 -0.70
CA ILE A 428 15.13 15.72 -0.80
C ILE A 428 15.40 16.03 -2.27
N GLY A 429 15.57 17.31 -2.59
CA GLY A 429 15.75 17.82 -3.95
C GLY A 429 14.46 18.18 -4.69
N GLN A 430 13.29 17.80 -4.19
CA GLN A 430 12.01 18.20 -4.80
C GLN A 430 11.66 19.65 -4.47
N GLU A 431 10.94 20.30 -5.38
CA GLU A 431 10.44 21.66 -5.20
C GLU A 431 9.01 21.65 -4.64
N VAL A 432 8.79 22.44 -3.60
CA VAL A 432 7.52 22.56 -2.89
C VAL A 432 7.07 24.01 -2.84
N ILE A 433 5.76 24.23 -2.79
CA ILE A 433 5.16 25.54 -2.53
C ILE A 433 4.97 25.68 -1.02
N VAL A 434 5.53 26.72 -0.45
CA VAL A 434 5.47 27.08 0.97
C VAL A 434 4.65 28.36 1.11
N ASP A 435 3.56 28.26 1.86
CA ASP A 435 2.78 29.39 2.34
C ASP A 435 3.15 29.71 3.79
N PHE A 436 2.63 30.80 4.35
CA PHE A 436 2.99 31.31 5.67
C PHE A 436 1.74 31.68 6.45
N ILE A 437 1.55 31.05 7.61
CA ILE A 437 0.35 31.27 8.44
C ILE A 437 0.31 32.75 8.87
N GLU A 438 -0.81 33.43 8.60
CA GLU A 438 -0.98 34.88 8.80
C GLU A 438 0.07 35.75 8.08
N GLY A 439 0.70 35.21 7.03
CA GLY A 439 1.81 35.85 6.33
C GLY A 439 3.07 35.97 7.19
N ASN A 440 3.18 35.28 8.33
CA ASN A 440 4.33 35.37 9.21
C ASN A 440 5.51 34.53 8.68
N PRO A 441 6.68 35.13 8.35
CA PRO A 441 7.85 34.39 7.89
C PRO A 441 8.31 33.27 8.85
N ASP A 442 8.00 33.39 10.14
CA ASP A 442 8.35 32.40 11.17
C ASP A 442 7.46 31.15 11.14
N LEU A 443 6.35 31.15 10.39
CA LEU A 443 5.33 30.08 10.40
C LEU A 443 5.10 29.48 8.99
N PRO A 444 6.12 28.86 8.38
CA PRO A 444 5.98 28.23 7.07
C PRO A 444 5.09 26.98 7.12
N ILE A 445 4.36 26.72 6.03
CA ILE A 445 3.58 25.51 5.78
C ILE A 445 3.62 25.15 4.29
N ILE A 446 3.93 23.90 3.96
CA ILE A 446 3.94 23.43 2.57
C ILE A 446 2.52 23.15 2.11
N THR A 447 2.09 23.79 1.03
CA THR A 447 0.72 23.69 0.49
C THR A 447 0.65 23.01 -0.87
N GLY A 448 1.78 22.82 -1.55
CA GLY A 448 1.80 22.22 -2.88
C GLY A 448 3.17 21.72 -3.32
N ARG A 449 3.19 21.17 -4.54
CA ARG A 449 4.39 20.64 -5.22
C ARG A 449 4.35 21.06 -6.66
N VAL A 450 5.53 21.27 -7.25
CA VAL A 450 5.65 21.63 -8.66
C VAL A 450 6.77 20.83 -9.31
N TYR A 451 6.58 20.51 -10.58
CA TYR A 451 7.65 19.99 -11.43
C TYR A 451 8.50 21.15 -11.95
N ASN A 452 9.77 20.86 -12.27
CA ASN A 452 10.71 21.82 -12.85
C ASN A 452 11.67 21.10 -13.81
N ALA A 453 12.61 21.82 -14.43
CA ALA A 453 13.52 21.24 -15.43
C ALA A 453 14.40 20.08 -14.91
N SER A 454 14.67 20.03 -13.60
CA SER A 454 15.40 18.93 -12.94
C SER A 454 14.49 17.82 -12.42
N GLN A 455 13.22 18.14 -12.17
CA GLN A 455 12.18 17.24 -11.66
C GLN A 455 11.03 17.28 -12.66
N MET A 456 11.22 16.65 -13.82
CA MET A 456 10.23 16.66 -14.90
C MET A 456 9.00 15.81 -14.55
N PRO A 457 7.82 16.11 -15.14
CA PRO A 457 6.66 15.25 -15.04
C PRO A 457 6.96 13.81 -15.49
N PRO A 458 6.26 12.79 -14.94
CA PRO A 458 6.55 11.38 -15.18
C PRO A 458 6.21 10.90 -16.61
N TYR A 459 5.35 11.64 -17.32
CA TYR A 459 4.88 11.31 -18.67
C TYR A 459 5.44 12.34 -19.66
N GLY A 460 5.81 11.89 -20.86
CA GLY A 460 6.43 12.73 -21.87
C GLY A 460 5.48 13.80 -22.40
N LEU A 461 5.52 15.00 -21.81
CA LEU A 461 4.69 16.13 -22.22
C LEU A 461 5.38 16.99 -23.30
N PRO A 462 4.60 17.60 -24.22
CA PRO A 462 3.13 17.58 -24.31
C PRO A 462 2.54 16.35 -25.02
N GLY A 463 3.35 15.40 -25.50
CA GLY A 463 2.90 14.26 -26.31
C GLY A 463 1.87 13.36 -25.62
N ASN A 464 1.99 13.20 -24.30
CA ASN A 464 1.11 12.35 -23.49
C ASN A 464 0.16 13.18 -22.59
N ALA A 465 -0.42 14.26 -23.13
CA ALA A 465 -1.29 15.16 -22.37
C ALA A 465 -2.57 14.49 -21.82
N THR A 466 -2.98 13.35 -22.37
CA THR A 466 -4.13 12.54 -21.92
C THR A 466 -3.78 11.53 -20.83
N GLN A 467 -2.51 11.43 -20.42
CA GLN A 467 -2.07 10.54 -19.35
C GLN A 467 -2.12 11.24 -17.99
N SER A 468 -2.72 10.59 -17.00
CA SER A 468 -2.79 11.05 -15.61
C SER A 468 -2.57 9.91 -14.64
N GLY A 469 -2.16 10.19 -13.40
CA GLY A 469 -1.99 9.14 -12.39
C GLY A 469 -0.94 9.41 -11.34
N TRP A 470 -0.53 8.34 -10.65
CA TRP A 470 0.48 8.35 -9.61
C TRP A 470 1.61 7.40 -9.98
N LYS A 471 2.83 7.93 -10.04
CA LYS A 471 4.05 7.15 -10.25
C LYS A 471 4.99 7.37 -9.07
N SER A 472 5.35 6.28 -8.38
CA SER A 472 6.32 6.31 -7.28
C SER A 472 7.74 6.10 -7.80
N ASN A 473 8.72 6.10 -6.91
CA ASN A 473 10.09 5.65 -7.20
C ASN A 473 10.61 4.87 -5.99
N SER A 474 11.21 3.71 -6.20
CA SER A 474 11.84 2.94 -5.12
C SER A 474 12.87 3.81 -4.37
N SER A 475 12.95 3.66 -3.05
CA SER A 475 13.89 4.39 -2.18
C SER A 475 14.51 3.43 -1.18
N LYS A 476 15.81 3.49 -0.89
CA LYS A 476 16.84 4.39 -1.48
C LYS A 476 17.52 3.76 -2.72
N GLY A 477 18.14 4.60 -3.55
CA GLY A 477 18.94 4.20 -4.71
C GLY A 477 18.10 3.84 -5.93
N GLY A 478 17.02 4.59 -6.17
CA GLY A 478 15.92 4.18 -7.06
C GLY A 478 16.30 3.63 -8.43
N GLY A 479 15.55 2.60 -8.86
CA GLY A 479 15.68 1.90 -10.15
C GLY A 479 14.41 1.12 -10.54
N GLY A 480 13.28 1.45 -9.91
CA GLY A 480 11.99 0.77 -10.05
C GLY A 480 10.85 1.64 -9.52
N TYR A 481 9.60 1.29 -9.83
CA TYR A 481 8.43 2.09 -9.47
C TYR A 481 7.14 1.28 -9.38
N ASN A 482 6.23 1.73 -8.50
CA ASN A 482 4.82 1.38 -8.56
C ASN A 482 4.05 2.50 -9.26
N GLU A 483 3.01 2.15 -10.03
CA GLU A 483 2.23 3.10 -10.83
C GLU A 483 0.75 2.71 -10.88
N LEU A 484 -0.11 3.74 -10.82
CA LEU A 484 -1.48 3.69 -11.30
C LEU A 484 -1.66 4.83 -12.29
N MET A 485 -1.85 4.51 -13.57
CA MET A 485 -1.96 5.47 -14.67
C MET A 485 -3.26 5.25 -15.45
N PHE A 486 -3.89 6.35 -15.82
CA PHE A 486 -5.07 6.44 -16.67
C PHE A 486 -4.69 7.14 -17.97
N GLU A 487 -4.96 6.50 -19.11
CA GLU A 487 -4.83 7.04 -20.45
C GLU A 487 -6.24 7.29 -21.00
N ASP A 488 -6.56 8.56 -21.25
CA ASP A 488 -7.86 9.01 -21.75
C ASP A 488 -7.85 9.30 -23.27
N LYS A 489 -6.85 8.80 -24.00
CA LYS A 489 -6.83 8.91 -25.46
C LYS A 489 -7.92 8.05 -26.09
N ALA A 490 -8.90 8.70 -26.71
CA ALA A 490 -10.05 8.05 -27.33
C ALA A 490 -9.68 6.92 -28.31
N GLY A 491 -10.27 5.73 -28.11
CA GLY A 491 -10.00 4.52 -28.89
C GLY A 491 -8.69 3.81 -28.53
N SER A 492 -8.02 4.24 -27.46
CA SER A 492 -6.78 3.65 -26.93
C SER A 492 -6.71 3.82 -25.41
N GLU A 493 -7.87 3.88 -24.75
CA GLU A 493 -7.99 4.07 -23.32
C GLU A 493 -7.33 2.91 -22.56
N LEU A 494 -6.61 3.22 -21.49
CA LEU A 494 -5.87 2.24 -20.70
C LEU A 494 -5.86 2.63 -19.22
N VAL A 495 -6.07 1.64 -18.35
CA VAL A 495 -5.69 1.74 -16.94
C VAL A 495 -4.48 0.82 -16.72
N ASN A 496 -3.32 1.41 -16.46
CA ASN A 496 -2.11 0.67 -16.13
C ASN A 496 -1.94 0.60 -14.61
N PHE A 497 -1.80 -0.61 -14.09
CA PHE A 497 -1.46 -0.84 -12.69
C PHE A 497 -0.19 -1.69 -12.59
N GLN A 498 0.89 -1.08 -12.13
CA GLN A 498 2.18 -1.72 -11.97
C GLN A 498 2.57 -1.81 -10.49
N ALA A 499 2.92 -3.01 -10.04
CA ALA A 499 3.61 -3.25 -8.79
C ALA A 499 5.08 -3.61 -9.09
N GLN A 500 6.04 -2.93 -8.46
CA GLN A 500 7.47 -3.19 -8.67
C GLN A 500 7.90 -4.56 -8.13
N LYS A 501 7.19 -5.09 -7.13
CA LYS A 501 7.50 -6.35 -6.47
C LYS A 501 6.22 -7.11 -6.12
N ASP A 502 5.77 -7.03 -4.87
CA ASP A 502 4.62 -7.80 -4.38
C ASP A 502 3.32 -7.00 -4.57
N HIS A 503 2.26 -7.65 -5.07
CA HIS A 503 0.90 -7.09 -5.10
C HIS A 503 -0.03 -7.95 -4.24
N HIS A 504 -0.44 -7.41 -3.09
CA HIS A 504 -1.41 -8.05 -2.20
C HIS A 504 -2.78 -7.42 -2.37
N LEU A 505 -3.77 -8.22 -2.79
CA LEU A 505 -5.15 -7.79 -2.96
C LEU A 505 -6.06 -8.54 -1.98
N LEU A 506 -6.68 -7.79 -1.04
CA LEU A 506 -7.64 -8.33 -0.08
C LEU A 506 -9.03 -7.73 -0.32
N ILE A 507 -9.99 -8.55 -0.71
CA ILE A 507 -11.42 -8.18 -0.78
C ILE A 507 -12.13 -8.88 0.39
N LYS A 508 -12.81 -8.11 1.25
CA LYS A 508 -13.47 -8.64 2.45
C LYS A 508 -14.89 -9.17 2.22
N ASN A 509 -15.48 -8.90 1.06
CA ASN A 509 -16.79 -9.38 0.68
C ASN A 509 -16.75 -9.82 -0.79
N ASP A 510 -17.51 -9.18 -1.67
CA ASP A 510 -17.63 -9.59 -3.07
C ASP A 510 -16.65 -8.89 -4.00
N ARG A 511 -16.04 -9.65 -4.92
CA ARG A 511 -15.30 -9.12 -6.09
C ARG A 511 -16.04 -9.53 -7.35
N GLN A 512 -16.48 -8.56 -8.14
CA GLN A 512 -17.00 -8.78 -9.48
C GLN A 512 -15.98 -8.32 -10.52
N LYS A 513 -15.80 -9.09 -11.60
CA LYS A 513 -14.95 -8.75 -12.75
C LYS A 513 -15.71 -9.09 -14.03
N LEU A 514 -15.92 -8.12 -14.90
CA LEU A 514 -16.48 -8.30 -16.24
C LEU A 514 -15.45 -7.81 -17.27
N VAL A 515 -15.12 -8.67 -18.22
CA VAL A 515 -14.26 -8.33 -19.37
C VAL A 515 -15.09 -8.62 -20.62
N GLN A 516 -15.34 -7.59 -21.44
CA GLN A 516 -16.24 -7.68 -22.59
C GLN A 516 -15.58 -8.19 -23.88
N HIS A 517 -14.25 -8.26 -23.89
CA HIS A 517 -13.46 -8.79 -25.00
C HIS A 517 -12.51 -9.87 -24.45
N ASP A 518 -11.20 -9.65 -24.50
CA ASP A 518 -10.22 -10.68 -24.13
C ASP A 518 -9.63 -10.48 -22.73
N GLN A 519 -9.39 -11.59 -22.03
CA GLN A 519 -8.55 -11.65 -20.84
C GLN A 519 -7.41 -12.65 -21.09
N SER A 520 -6.18 -12.25 -20.80
CA SER A 520 -5.00 -13.11 -20.84
C SER A 520 -4.23 -12.99 -19.53
N ASP A 521 -4.04 -14.13 -18.86
CA ASP A 521 -3.25 -14.22 -17.63
C ASP A 521 -2.02 -15.11 -17.87
N ARG A 522 -0.85 -14.66 -17.42
CA ARG A 522 0.41 -15.41 -17.50
C ARG A 522 1.10 -15.43 -16.14
N ILE A 523 1.45 -16.62 -15.68
CA ILE A 523 2.20 -16.86 -14.45
C ILE A 523 3.44 -17.68 -14.83
N ASP A 524 4.63 -17.12 -14.62
CA ASP A 524 5.88 -17.74 -15.06
C ASP A 524 6.41 -18.86 -14.13
N HIS A 525 5.90 -18.94 -12.90
CA HIS A 525 6.28 -19.96 -11.92
C HIS A 525 5.04 -20.72 -11.43
N ASP A 526 4.61 -20.52 -10.18
CA ASP A 526 3.51 -21.28 -9.58
C ASP A 526 2.21 -20.47 -9.48
N ALA A 527 1.09 -21.15 -9.74
CA ALA A 527 -0.24 -20.66 -9.45
C ALA A 527 -0.96 -21.64 -8.50
N LYS A 528 -1.59 -21.12 -7.44
CA LYS A 528 -2.45 -21.89 -6.55
C LYS A 528 -3.85 -21.29 -6.55
N HIS A 529 -4.85 -22.08 -6.91
CA HIS A 529 -6.26 -21.71 -6.84
C HIS A 529 -6.96 -22.60 -5.80
N SER A 530 -7.69 -21.99 -4.86
CA SER A 530 -8.37 -22.69 -3.77
C SER A 530 -9.75 -22.07 -3.57
N VAL A 531 -10.78 -22.89 -3.65
CA VAL A 531 -12.19 -22.47 -3.52
C VAL A 531 -12.82 -23.25 -2.36
N GLY A 532 -13.35 -22.54 -1.37
CA GLY A 532 -13.80 -23.15 -0.11
C GLY A 532 -15.16 -23.87 -0.18
N HIS A 533 -16.00 -23.52 -1.15
CA HIS A 533 -17.33 -24.13 -1.36
C HIS A 533 -17.45 -24.67 -2.79
N ASN A 534 -17.99 -23.87 -3.72
CA ASN A 534 -18.30 -24.31 -5.07
C ASN A 534 -17.48 -23.51 -6.09
N LEU A 535 -16.91 -24.21 -7.07
CA LEU A 535 -16.38 -23.64 -8.31
C LEU A 535 -17.33 -24.06 -9.44
N ASP A 536 -17.93 -23.09 -10.13
CA ASP A 536 -18.74 -23.31 -11.33
C ASP A 536 -18.02 -22.65 -12.51
N GLU A 537 -17.84 -23.40 -13.59
CA GLU A 537 -17.08 -22.98 -14.78
C GLU A 537 -17.87 -23.33 -16.05
N ASP A 538 -18.44 -22.31 -16.69
CA ASP A 538 -19.15 -22.43 -17.96
C ASP A 538 -18.29 -21.92 -19.12
N VAL A 539 -18.09 -22.75 -20.15
CA VAL A 539 -17.26 -22.44 -21.33
C VAL A 539 -18.10 -22.65 -22.59
N GLY A 540 -18.55 -21.56 -23.21
CA GLY A 540 -19.51 -21.62 -24.32
C GLY A 540 -19.01 -22.21 -25.64
N ASN A 541 -17.70 -22.42 -25.83
CA ASN A 541 -17.14 -23.01 -27.05
C ASN A 541 -16.11 -24.11 -26.72
N ASN A 542 -14.81 -23.78 -26.73
CA ASN A 542 -13.74 -24.76 -26.51
C ASN A 542 -13.00 -24.51 -25.20
N LYS A 543 -12.81 -25.57 -24.40
CA LYS A 543 -11.83 -25.63 -23.31
C LYS A 543 -10.67 -26.52 -23.74
N THR A 544 -9.44 -26.03 -23.66
CA THR A 544 -8.23 -26.83 -23.93
C THR A 544 -7.32 -26.80 -22.71
N VAL A 545 -6.96 -27.98 -22.19
CA VAL A 545 -6.04 -28.13 -21.07
C VAL A 545 -4.82 -28.92 -21.57
N LYS A 546 -3.62 -28.38 -21.36
CA LYS A 546 -2.35 -29.04 -21.69
C LYS A 546 -1.48 -29.09 -20.43
N VAL A 547 -1.17 -30.30 -19.98
CA VAL A 547 -0.32 -30.54 -18.81
C VAL A 547 1.00 -31.16 -19.28
N GLY A 548 2.13 -30.62 -18.82
CA GLY A 548 3.47 -31.00 -19.33
C GLY A 548 4.09 -32.23 -18.67
N VAL A 549 3.70 -32.54 -17.43
CA VAL A 549 4.24 -33.67 -16.65
C VAL A 549 3.08 -34.52 -16.13
N ASP A 550 2.51 -34.18 -14.97
CA ASP A 550 1.48 -34.99 -14.29
C ASP A 550 0.21 -34.19 -14.02
N GLN A 551 -0.95 -34.84 -14.22
CA GLN A 551 -2.25 -34.36 -13.75
C GLN A 551 -2.80 -35.36 -12.72
N THR A 552 -3.11 -34.89 -11.51
CA THR A 552 -3.77 -35.68 -10.46
C THR A 552 -5.13 -35.07 -10.15
N THR A 553 -6.19 -35.89 -10.19
CA THR A 553 -7.55 -35.50 -9.84
C THR A 553 -8.07 -36.42 -8.73
N ASN A 554 -8.52 -35.85 -7.61
CA ASN A 554 -9.07 -36.58 -6.48
C ASN A 554 -10.50 -36.10 -6.20
N ILE A 555 -11.47 -37.01 -6.23
CA ILE A 555 -12.90 -36.70 -6.16
C ILE A 555 -13.47 -37.42 -4.94
N GLY A 556 -13.96 -36.66 -3.96
CA GLY A 556 -14.37 -37.20 -2.67
C GLY A 556 -15.74 -37.93 -2.67
N SER A 557 -16.59 -37.69 -3.66
CA SER A 557 -17.92 -38.32 -3.75
C SER A 557 -18.22 -38.84 -5.16
N ASN A 558 -18.68 -37.99 -6.07
CA ASN A 558 -19.11 -38.40 -7.41
C ASN A 558 -18.39 -37.60 -8.49
N ASP A 559 -17.98 -38.29 -9.55
CA ASP A 559 -17.62 -37.69 -10.84
C ASP A 559 -18.73 -37.99 -11.86
N THR A 560 -19.13 -37.03 -12.68
CA THR A 560 -20.17 -37.23 -13.69
C THR A 560 -19.77 -36.51 -14.97
N GLU A 561 -19.41 -37.28 -16.00
CA GLU A 561 -19.03 -36.79 -17.32
C GLU A 561 -20.15 -37.09 -18.33
N THR A 562 -20.65 -36.07 -19.04
CA THR A 562 -21.61 -36.25 -20.15
C THR A 562 -21.00 -35.69 -21.43
N VAL A 563 -20.87 -36.51 -22.47
CA VAL A 563 -20.31 -36.13 -23.77
C VAL A 563 -21.35 -36.30 -24.87
N GLY A 564 -21.77 -35.21 -25.52
CA GLY A 564 -22.90 -35.23 -26.46
C GLY A 564 -22.64 -35.85 -27.84
N LYS A 565 -21.37 -36.08 -28.22
CA LYS A 565 -20.99 -36.72 -29.50
C LYS A 565 -19.95 -37.81 -29.31
N ASN A 566 -18.67 -37.45 -29.29
CA ASN A 566 -17.55 -38.38 -29.28
C ASN A 566 -16.64 -38.12 -28.08
N ARG A 567 -16.29 -39.18 -27.34
CA ARG A 567 -15.21 -39.19 -26.36
C ARG A 567 -14.10 -40.10 -26.88
N SER A 568 -12.86 -39.60 -26.91
CA SER A 568 -11.68 -40.37 -27.34
C SER A 568 -10.64 -40.33 -26.23
N LEU A 569 -10.21 -41.51 -25.75
CA LEU A 569 -9.14 -41.66 -24.76
C LEU A 569 -8.00 -42.45 -25.41
N THR A 570 -6.76 -42.00 -25.23
CA THR A 570 -5.56 -42.70 -25.69
C THR A 570 -4.55 -42.73 -24.55
N VAL A 571 -4.15 -43.93 -24.15
CA VAL A 571 -3.18 -44.17 -23.09
C VAL A 571 -1.95 -44.83 -23.71
N GLY A 572 -0.77 -44.26 -23.50
CA GLY A 572 0.45 -44.65 -24.21
C GLY A 572 1.17 -45.88 -23.66
N VAL A 573 1.00 -46.19 -22.37
CA VAL A 573 1.67 -47.32 -21.70
C VAL A 573 0.63 -48.22 -21.03
N ASP A 574 0.16 -47.84 -19.83
CA ASP A 574 -0.77 -48.64 -19.03
C ASP A 574 -1.98 -47.82 -18.55
N GLU A 575 -3.17 -48.42 -18.65
CA GLU A 575 -4.39 -47.94 -17.99
C GLU A 575 -4.78 -48.95 -16.90
N THR A 576 -5.02 -48.48 -15.68
CA THR A 576 -5.51 -49.30 -14.56
C THR A 576 -6.81 -48.74 -14.02
N ILE A 577 -7.88 -49.54 -14.07
CA ILE A 577 -9.20 -49.18 -13.54
C ILE A 577 -9.51 -50.12 -12.37
N ASN A 578 -9.72 -49.57 -11.18
CA ASN A 578 -10.12 -50.33 -9.99
C ASN A 578 -11.52 -49.89 -9.53
N ILE A 579 -12.45 -50.84 -9.42
CA ILE A 579 -13.85 -50.59 -9.04
C ILE A 579 -14.16 -51.38 -7.77
N GLY A 580 -14.53 -50.69 -6.69
CA GLY A 580 -14.73 -51.32 -5.38
C GLY A 580 -16.07 -52.05 -5.19
N SER A 581 -17.10 -51.76 -6.00
CA SER A 581 -18.43 -52.37 -5.87
C SER A 581 -18.97 -52.88 -7.22
N ASN A 582 -19.48 -51.99 -8.07
CA ASN A 582 -20.10 -52.35 -9.34
C ASN A 582 -19.61 -51.45 -10.48
N SER A 583 -19.43 -52.05 -11.66
CA SER A 583 -19.30 -51.34 -12.93
C SER A 583 -20.46 -51.76 -13.84
N THR A 584 -21.07 -50.83 -14.56
CA THR A 584 -22.18 -51.09 -15.48
C THR A 584 -21.94 -50.34 -16.77
N GLU A 585 -21.90 -51.06 -17.88
CA GLU A 585 -21.75 -50.51 -19.23
C GLU A 585 -23.02 -50.83 -20.03
N THR A 586 -23.62 -49.82 -20.66
CA THR A 586 -24.78 -49.98 -21.54
C THR A 586 -24.44 -49.42 -22.91
N ILE A 587 -24.42 -50.28 -23.93
CA ILE A 587 -24.06 -49.91 -25.31
C ILE A 587 -25.30 -49.98 -26.19
N GLY A 588 -25.68 -48.85 -26.80
CA GLY A 588 -26.93 -48.74 -27.56
C GLY A 588 -26.92 -49.36 -28.96
N ALA A 589 -25.73 -49.62 -29.54
CA ALA A 589 -25.59 -50.20 -30.88
C ALA A 589 -24.49 -51.28 -30.93
N ASN A 590 -23.24 -50.87 -31.11
CA ASN A 590 -22.11 -51.80 -31.29
C ASN A 590 -21.04 -51.57 -30.23
N HIS A 591 -20.58 -52.65 -29.60
CA HIS A 591 -19.34 -52.69 -28.82
C HIS A 591 -18.32 -53.54 -29.58
N THR A 592 -17.15 -52.98 -29.90
CA THR A 592 -16.03 -53.72 -30.51
C THR A 592 -14.82 -53.62 -29.60
N GLN A 593 -14.33 -54.78 -29.16
CA GLN A 593 -13.11 -54.90 -28.36
C GLN A 593 -12.09 -55.75 -29.13
N THR A 594 -10.89 -55.21 -29.33
CA THR A 594 -9.78 -55.91 -29.99
C THR A 594 -8.65 -56.07 -28.99
N VAL A 595 -8.21 -57.31 -28.75
CA VAL A 595 -7.08 -57.62 -27.87
C VAL A 595 -6.00 -58.32 -28.69
N ALA A 596 -4.81 -57.73 -28.76
CA ALA A 596 -3.77 -58.17 -29.71
C ALA A 596 -3.01 -59.44 -29.28
N ILE A 597 -2.84 -59.66 -27.97
CA ILE A 597 -2.01 -60.76 -27.43
C ILE A 597 -2.87 -61.71 -26.58
N VAL A 598 -3.28 -61.27 -25.38
CA VAL A 598 -4.02 -62.11 -24.43
C VAL A 598 -5.12 -61.29 -23.77
N GLN A 599 -6.32 -61.85 -23.75
CA GLN A 599 -7.41 -61.42 -22.88
C GLN A 599 -7.62 -62.46 -21.78
N THR A 600 -7.42 -62.08 -20.51
CA THR A 600 -7.72 -62.94 -19.35
C THR A 600 -8.97 -62.44 -18.65
N VAL A 601 -9.98 -63.30 -18.51
CA VAL A 601 -11.20 -63.00 -17.75
C VAL A 601 -11.31 -64.00 -16.60
N THR A 602 -11.16 -63.50 -15.36
CA THR A 602 -11.31 -64.31 -14.14
C THR A 602 -12.59 -63.92 -13.44
N VAL A 603 -13.45 -64.90 -13.12
CA VAL A 603 -14.74 -64.66 -12.46
C VAL A 603 -14.79 -65.47 -11.16
N GLY A 604 -14.96 -64.79 -10.02
CA GLY A 604 -14.87 -65.42 -8.70
C GLY A 604 -16.13 -66.15 -8.23
N ALA A 605 -17.31 -65.78 -8.74
CA ALA A 605 -18.60 -66.39 -8.35
C ALA A 605 -19.36 -66.98 -9.54
N ALA A 606 -19.91 -66.13 -10.42
CA ALA A 606 -20.69 -66.57 -11.57
C ALA A 606 -20.53 -65.59 -12.74
N ARG A 607 -20.44 -66.14 -13.95
CA ARG A 607 -20.54 -65.41 -15.22
C ARG A 607 -21.86 -65.81 -15.89
N VAL A 608 -22.66 -64.83 -16.30
CA VAL A 608 -23.90 -65.04 -17.04
C VAL A 608 -23.80 -64.27 -18.37
N ASP A 609 -23.76 -65.00 -19.48
CA ASP A 609 -23.88 -64.43 -20.82
C ASP A 609 -25.32 -64.69 -21.32
N SER A 610 -26.06 -63.64 -21.69
CA SER A 610 -27.40 -63.75 -22.29
C SER A 610 -27.39 -63.10 -23.66
N VAL A 611 -27.72 -63.87 -24.70
CA VAL A 611 -27.71 -63.41 -26.10
C VAL A 611 -29.11 -63.54 -26.68
N GLY A 612 -29.71 -62.40 -27.08
CA GLY A 612 -31.12 -62.34 -27.48
C GLY A 612 -31.44 -62.76 -28.92
N ALA A 613 -30.44 -62.83 -29.81
CA ALA A 613 -30.65 -63.21 -31.22
C ALA A 613 -29.68 -64.33 -31.65
N SER A 614 -28.41 -64.00 -31.89
CA SER A 614 -27.41 -64.97 -32.34
C SER A 614 -26.07 -64.72 -31.66
N GLU A 615 -25.51 -65.77 -31.06
CA GLU A 615 -24.11 -65.80 -30.66
C GLU A 615 -23.30 -66.58 -31.71
N THR A 616 -22.22 -66.00 -32.23
CA THR A 616 -21.28 -66.70 -33.11
C THR A 616 -19.89 -66.63 -32.49
N ARG A 617 -19.31 -67.79 -32.19
CA ARG A 617 -17.93 -67.93 -31.70
C ARG A 617 -17.11 -68.65 -32.75
N THR A 618 -16.11 -67.97 -33.31
CA THR A 618 -15.16 -68.55 -34.26
C THR A 618 -13.79 -68.64 -33.60
N VAL A 619 -13.23 -69.84 -33.50
CA VAL A 619 -11.90 -70.08 -32.93
C VAL A 619 -10.99 -70.62 -34.03
N GLY A 620 -9.90 -69.91 -34.36
CA GLY A 620 -8.96 -70.29 -35.41
C GLY A 620 -7.93 -71.36 -34.99
N GLY A 621 -7.88 -71.69 -33.70
CA GLY A 621 -7.06 -72.77 -33.11
C GLY A 621 -7.91 -73.73 -32.27
N PRO A 622 -7.29 -74.65 -31.50
CA PRO A 622 -8.04 -75.58 -30.66
C PRO A 622 -8.80 -74.83 -29.54
N GLN A 623 -10.11 -75.07 -29.45
CA GLN A 623 -10.92 -74.67 -28.30
C GLN A 623 -11.01 -75.83 -27.29
N THR A 624 -10.45 -75.64 -26.10
CA THR A 624 -10.55 -76.61 -24.99
C THR A 624 -11.54 -76.10 -23.94
N ASN A 625 -12.62 -76.84 -23.70
CA ASN A 625 -13.56 -76.57 -22.61
C ASN A 625 -13.38 -77.65 -21.52
N THR A 626 -12.84 -77.26 -20.36
CA THR A 626 -12.74 -78.14 -19.18
C THR A 626 -13.87 -77.81 -18.21
N ILE A 627 -14.74 -78.77 -17.91
CA ILE A 627 -15.87 -78.59 -16.99
C ILE A 627 -15.60 -79.42 -15.73
N GLY A 628 -15.43 -78.76 -14.58
CA GLY A 628 -15.01 -79.41 -13.33
C GLY A 628 -16.11 -80.14 -12.55
N ALA A 629 -17.40 -79.89 -12.85
CA ALA A 629 -18.52 -80.53 -12.17
C ALA A 629 -19.57 -81.03 -13.17
N THR A 630 -20.56 -80.22 -13.51
CA THR A 630 -21.67 -80.62 -14.38
C THR A 630 -21.78 -79.67 -15.57
N ARG A 631 -21.85 -80.23 -16.78
CA ARG A 631 -22.27 -79.51 -17.99
C ARG A 631 -23.70 -79.91 -18.32
N SER A 632 -24.64 -78.97 -18.26
CA SER A 632 -26.01 -79.15 -18.75
C SER A 632 -26.17 -78.38 -20.06
N VAL A 633 -26.72 -79.02 -21.10
CA VAL A 633 -27.07 -78.40 -22.38
C VAL A 633 -28.54 -78.72 -22.65
N THR A 634 -29.38 -77.70 -22.73
CA THR A 634 -30.80 -77.83 -23.08
C THR A 634 -31.03 -77.11 -24.40
N VAL A 635 -31.56 -77.81 -25.40
CA VAL A 635 -31.79 -77.25 -26.74
C VAL A 635 -33.30 -77.23 -27.00
N GLY A 636 -33.85 -76.05 -27.27
CA GLY A 636 -35.30 -75.85 -27.35
C GLY A 636 -35.96 -76.19 -28.71
N ALA A 637 -35.19 -76.32 -29.78
CA ALA A 637 -35.72 -76.64 -31.11
C ALA A 637 -34.91 -77.76 -31.80
N ALA A 638 -33.68 -77.48 -32.25
CA ALA A 638 -32.82 -78.45 -32.92
C ALA A 638 -31.35 -78.22 -32.56
N GLN A 639 -30.61 -79.30 -32.37
CA GLN A 639 -29.15 -79.29 -32.25
C GLN A 639 -28.56 -80.02 -33.45
N SER A 640 -27.72 -79.34 -34.26
CA SER A 640 -26.89 -79.99 -35.28
C SER A 640 -25.47 -80.16 -34.75
N HIS A 641 -24.86 -81.30 -35.07
CA HIS A 641 -23.46 -81.56 -34.76
C HIS A 641 -22.76 -82.09 -36.02
N ASP A 642 -22.20 -81.16 -36.80
CA ASP A 642 -21.52 -81.45 -38.05
C ASP A 642 -20.01 -81.59 -37.81
N ILE A 643 -19.46 -82.77 -38.09
CA ILE A 643 -18.05 -83.09 -37.86
C ILE A 643 -17.39 -83.41 -39.20
N GLY A 644 -16.37 -82.63 -39.56
CA GLY A 644 -15.75 -82.70 -40.89
C GLY A 644 -14.74 -83.84 -41.11
N ALA A 645 -14.17 -84.43 -40.05
CA ALA A 645 -13.14 -85.47 -40.19
C ALA A 645 -13.38 -86.71 -39.32
N ALA A 646 -13.30 -86.58 -37.99
CA ALA A 646 -13.46 -87.70 -37.07
C ALA A 646 -14.13 -87.25 -35.77
N ASP A 647 -15.11 -88.03 -35.31
CA ASP A 647 -15.71 -87.92 -33.99
C ASP A 647 -15.31 -89.10 -33.11
N SER A 648 -15.04 -88.86 -31.83
CA SER A 648 -14.69 -89.90 -30.87
C SER A 648 -15.31 -89.62 -29.51
N TRP A 649 -16.26 -90.47 -29.12
CA TRP A 649 -16.89 -90.44 -27.81
C TRP A 649 -16.34 -91.59 -26.95
N ASN A 650 -15.67 -91.25 -25.85
CA ASN A 650 -15.19 -92.23 -24.88
C ASN A 650 -15.97 -92.09 -23.57
N ILE A 651 -16.78 -93.08 -23.22
CA ILE A 651 -17.72 -93.03 -22.10
C ILE A 651 -17.31 -94.07 -21.07
N ALA A 652 -16.79 -93.62 -19.93
CA ALA A 652 -16.09 -94.49 -18.98
C ALA A 652 -17.00 -95.37 -18.10
N ALA A 653 -18.27 -95.00 -17.89
CA ALA A 653 -19.16 -95.69 -16.96
C ALA A 653 -20.44 -96.20 -17.62
N ALA A 654 -21.38 -95.30 -17.96
CA ALA A 654 -22.65 -95.68 -18.57
C ALA A 654 -23.11 -94.63 -19.56
N GLN A 655 -23.66 -95.08 -20.69
CA GLN A 655 -24.42 -94.26 -21.62
C GLN A 655 -25.87 -94.73 -21.62
N SER A 656 -26.81 -93.81 -21.43
CA SER A 656 -28.24 -94.04 -21.63
C SER A 656 -28.72 -93.12 -22.75
N VAL A 657 -29.33 -93.71 -23.78
CA VAL A 657 -29.93 -92.97 -24.91
C VAL A 657 -31.42 -93.32 -24.90
N ASN A 658 -32.26 -92.30 -24.72
CA ASN A 658 -33.71 -92.44 -24.70
C ASN A 658 -34.28 -91.59 -25.85
N VAL A 659 -34.88 -92.24 -26.84
CA VAL A 659 -35.47 -91.56 -28.02
C VAL A 659 -36.98 -91.67 -27.92
N GLY A 660 -37.67 -90.52 -27.89
CA GLY A 660 -39.13 -90.46 -27.64
C GLY A 660 -40.01 -90.62 -28.88
N ALA A 661 -39.42 -90.60 -30.09
CA ALA A 661 -40.09 -90.79 -31.37
C ALA A 661 -39.22 -91.72 -32.25
N ASP A 662 -38.94 -91.35 -33.49
CA ASP A 662 -38.18 -92.18 -34.41
C ASP A 662 -36.66 -92.04 -34.21
N GLN A 663 -35.95 -93.17 -34.23
CA GLN A 663 -34.49 -93.21 -34.34
C GLN A 663 -34.11 -93.84 -35.68
N SER A 664 -33.50 -93.08 -36.59
CA SER A 664 -32.99 -93.58 -37.87
C SER A 664 -31.47 -93.54 -37.93
N PHE A 665 -30.84 -94.67 -38.27
CA PHE A 665 -29.43 -94.72 -38.63
C PHE A 665 -29.30 -94.92 -40.14
N THR A 666 -28.64 -93.99 -40.83
CA THR A 666 -28.21 -94.18 -42.22
C THR A 666 -26.70 -94.26 -42.24
N ILE A 667 -26.16 -95.43 -42.58
CA ILE A 667 -24.71 -95.67 -42.58
C ILE A 667 -24.30 -95.94 -44.03
N GLY A 668 -23.54 -95.02 -44.63
CA GLY A 668 -23.10 -95.12 -46.03
C GLY A 668 -21.96 -96.12 -46.26
N GLY A 669 -21.31 -96.61 -45.19
CA GLY A 669 -20.22 -97.58 -45.22
C GLY A 669 -20.52 -98.85 -44.41
N ALA A 670 -19.49 -99.54 -43.93
CA ALA A 670 -19.67 -100.74 -43.12
C ALA A 670 -20.12 -100.40 -41.69
N GLN A 671 -21.15 -101.09 -41.19
CA GLN A 671 -21.52 -101.10 -39.78
C GLN A 671 -20.99 -102.37 -39.11
N SER A 672 -20.20 -102.23 -38.05
CA SER A 672 -19.74 -103.34 -37.20
C SER A 672 -20.31 -103.19 -35.79
N SER A 673 -20.93 -104.25 -35.27
CA SER A 673 -21.47 -104.29 -33.91
C SER A 673 -20.92 -105.52 -33.18
N GLN A 674 -20.06 -105.29 -32.20
CA GLN A 674 -19.51 -106.32 -31.33
C GLN A 674 -20.13 -106.23 -29.93
N ILE A 675 -20.90 -107.26 -29.55
CA ILE A 675 -21.53 -107.33 -28.22
C ILE A 675 -20.80 -108.41 -27.41
N GLY A 676 -20.08 -108.00 -26.37
CA GLY A 676 -19.18 -108.89 -25.62
C GLY A 676 -19.87 -109.86 -24.64
N LYS A 677 -21.17 -109.69 -24.36
CA LYS A 677 -21.96 -110.58 -23.49
C LYS A 677 -23.26 -111.04 -24.17
N GLY A 678 -24.42 -110.53 -23.74
CA GLY A 678 -25.72 -110.92 -24.28
C GLY A 678 -26.33 -109.82 -25.15
N ARG A 679 -27.00 -110.21 -26.23
CA ARG A 679 -27.94 -109.37 -26.97
C ARG A 679 -29.36 -109.89 -26.73
N SER A 680 -30.24 -109.03 -26.21
CA SER A 680 -31.68 -109.32 -26.10
C SER A 680 -32.44 -108.33 -26.96
N ALA A 681 -33.32 -108.83 -27.83
CA ALA A 681 -34.23 -108.01 -28.62
C ALA A 681 -35.65 -108.49 -28.33
N LYS A 682 -36.53 -107.55 -27.95
CA LYS A 682 -37.97 -107.78 -27.78
C LYS A 682 -38.69 -106.86 -28.75
N ILE A 683 -39.16 -107.40 -29.85
CA ILE A 683 -39.99 -106.69 -30.83
C ILE A 683 -41.44 -106.99 -30.50
N ALA A 684 -42.27 -105.95 -30.34
CA ALA A 684 -43.64 -106.09 -29.87
C ALA A 684 -44.69 -106.24 -30.98
N ALA A 685 -44.36 -105.84 -32.21
CA ALA A 685 -45.21 -105.95 -33.40
C ALA A 685 -44.47 -106.74 -34.48
N ASP A 686 -44.02 -106.09 -35.55
CA ASP A 686 -43.39 -106.76 -36.69
C ASP A 686 -41.86 -106.63 -36.63
N ASP A 687 -41.16 -107.77 -36.80
CA ASP A 687 -39.72 -107.79 -37.08
C ASP A 687 -39.52 -108.21 -38.55
N ALA A 688 -39.16 -107.25 -39.39
CA ALA A 688 -38.93 -107.46 -40.81
C ALA A 688 -37.44 -107.33 -41.13
N THR A 689 -36.84 -108.42 -41.62
CA THR A 689 -35.47 -108.42 -42.14
C THR A 689 -35.52 -108.65 -43.64
N ASP A 690 -35.16 -107.62 -44.41
CA ASP A 690 -34.96 -107.70 -45.86
C ASP A 690 -33.46 -107.66 -46.20
N VAL A 691 -32.99 -108.65 -46.94
CA VAL A 691 -31.58 -108.79 -47.33
C VAL A 691 -31.51 -108.92 -48.84
N GLY A 692 -31.16 -107.83 -49.52
CA GLY A 692 -30.99 -107.83 -50.98
C GLY A 692 -29.79 -108.63 -51.50
N GLY A 693 -28.89 -109.04 -50.60
CA GLY A 693 -27.70 -109.85 -50.89
C GLY A 693 -27.74 -111.25 -50.27
N GLY A 694 -26.57 -111.83 -50.00
CA GLY A 694 -26.48 -113.14 -49.33
C GLY A 694 -26.76 -113.04 -47.83
N HIS A 695 -27.68 -113.86 -47.32
CA HIS A 695 -27.90 -114.02 -45.88
C HIS A 695 -27.26 -115.32 -45.38
N ALA A 696 -26.29 -115.22 -44.48
CA ALA A 696 -25.59 -116.36 -43.89
C ALA A 696 -25.81 -116.41 -42.37
N LEU A 697 -26.52 -117.43 -41.90
CA LEU A 697 -26.71 -117.70 -40.48
C LEU A 697 -25.84 -118.90 -40.07
N LYS A 698 -24.83 -118.66 -39.23
CA LYS A 698 -24.00 -119.72 -38.64
C LYS A 698 -24.28 -119.82 -37.15
N VAL A 699 -24.91 -120.91 -36.73
CA VAL A 699 -25.20 -121.18 -35.32
C VAL A 699 -24.24 -122.27 -34.82
N GLY A 700 -23.39 -121.95 -33.85
CA GLY A 700 -22.33 -122.85 -33.38
C GLY A 700 -22.77 -123.95 -32.41
N LYS A 701 -24.00 -123.90 -31.89
CA LYS A 701 -24.57 -124.91 -30.98
C LYS A 701 -25.92 -125.42 -31.49
N GLY A 702 -27.04 -125.00 -30.89
CA GLY A 702 -28.38 -125.37 -31.32
C GLY A 702 -29.14 -124.18 -31.91
N SER A 703 -29.95 -124.44 -32.93
CA SER A 703 -30.98 -123.53 -33.42
C SER A 703 -32.34 -124.20 -33.25
N GLY A 704 -33.30 -123.48 -32.66
CA GLY A 704 -34.68 -123.93 -32.53
C GLY A 704 -35.59 -122.93 -33.23
N ILE A 705 -36.43 -123.42 -34.13
CA ILE A 705 -37.48 -122.64 -34.77
C ILE A 705 -38.79 -123.28 -34.36
N GLN A 706 -39.60 -122.55 -33.59
CA GLN A 706 -40.93 -122.96 -33.17
C GLN A 706 -41.93 -121.97 -33.75
N ILE A 707 -42.83 -122.47 -34.59
CA ILE A 707 -43.85 -121.67 -35.27
C ILE A 707 -45.19 -122.25 -34.82
N ALA A 708 -46.06 -121.40 -34.27
CA ALA A 708 -47.31 -121.85 -33.65
C ALA A 708 -48.43 -122.08 -34.67
N GLU A 709 -48.42 -121.35 -35.78
CA GLU A 709 -49.40 -121.44 -36.86
C GLU A 709 -48.73 -122.00 -38.12
N ASP A 710 -48.78 -121.26 -39.24
CA ASP A 710 -48.29 -121.76 -40.53
C ASP A 710 -46.82 -121.44 -40.77
N SER A 711 -46.09 -122.40 -41.35
CA SER A 711 -44.75 -122.19 -41.89
C SER A 711 -44.74 -122.50 -43.38
N VAL A 712 -44.22 -121.58 -44.19
CA VAL A 712 -44.06 -121.74 -45.64
C VAL A 712 -42.59 -121.63 -46.00
N ILE A 713 -42.02 -122.73 -46.51
CA ILE A 713 -40.69 -122.73 -47.14
C ILE A 713 -40.90 -122.78 -48.66
N LYS A 714 -40.74 -121.63 -49.33
CA LYS A 714 -40.81 -121.52 -50.78
C LYS A 714 -39.41 -121.29 -51.35
N VAL A 715 -38.90 -122.24 -52.13
CA VAL A 715 -37.58 -122.14 -52.77
C VAL A 715 -37.73 -122.13 -54.28
N GLY A 716 -37.20 -121.09 -54.93
CA GLY A 716 -37.37 -120.88 -56.38
C GLY A 716 -36.46 -121.72 -57.28
N LYS A 717 -35.41 -122.34 -56.73
CA LYS A 717 -34.52 -123.26 -57.47
C LYS A 717 -34.39 -124.61 -56.77
N ASN A 718 -33.40 -124.78 -55.89
CA ASN A 718 -33.13 -126.06 -55.24
C ASN A 718 -33.29 -125.93 -53.72
N LEU A 719 -34.14 -126.76 -53.12
CA LEU A 719 -34.15 -126.98 -51.67
C LEU A 719 -33.36 -128.26 -51.39
N MET A 720 -32.20 -128.11 -50.75
CA MET A 720 -31.42 -129.24 -50.23
C MET A 720 -31.61 -129.29 -48.72
N ILE A 721 -32.21 -130.37 -48.25
CA ILE A 721 -32.21 -130.73 -46.83
C ILE A 721 -31.22 -131.88 -46.72
N GLU A 722 -30.08 -131.60 -46.11
CA GLU A 722 -29.04 -132.59 -45.86
C GLU A 722 -28.87 -132.75 -44.35
N ALA A 723 -29.01 -133.98 -43.89
CA ALA A 723 -28.70 -134.35 -42.52
C ALA A 723 -27.74 -135.54 -42.56
N ALA A 724 -26.68 -135.49 -41.75
CA ALA A 724 -25.63 -136.50 -41.79
C ALA A 724 -26.08 -137.89 -41.28
N ASP A 725 -27.15 -137.96 -40.49
CA ASP A 725 -27.57 -139.21 -39.84
C ASP A 725 -28.93 -139.73 -40.33
N SER A 726 -29.99 -138.92 -40.21
CA SER A 726 -31.29 -139.25 -40.77
C SER A 726 -32.12 -138.01 -41.08
N ILE A 727 -32.98 -138.14 -42.09
CA ILE A 727 -34.06 -137.19 -42.38
C ILE A 727 -35.37 -137.92 -42.13
N THR A 728 -36.19 -137.39 -41.23
CA THR A 728 -37.53 -137.93 -40.94
C THR A 728 -38.56 -136.89 -41.30
N LEU A 729 -39.39 -137.21 -42.30
CA LEU A 729 -40.61 -136.46 -42.56
C LEU A 729 -41.74 -137.15 -41.82
N LYS A 730 -42.24 -136.52 -40.75
CA LYS A 730 -43.27 -137.08 -39.88
C LYS A 730 -44.52 -136.22 -39.93
N CYS A 731 -45.65 -136.84 -40.26
CA CYS A 731 -46.96 -136.23 -40.17
C CYS A 731 -47.84 -137.13 -39.30
N GLY A 732 -48.06 -136.73 -38.04
CA GLY A 732 -48.72 -137.58 -37.05
C GLY A 732 -47.99 -138.92 -36.86
N SER A 733 -48.69 -140.03 -37.10
CA SER A 733 -48.14 -141.39 -36.99
C SER A 733 -47.52 -141.92 -38.29
N ALA A 734 -47.69 -141.23 -39.42
CA ALA A 734 -47.07 -141.62 -40.69
C ALA A 734 -45.67 -141.02 -40.83
N SER A 735 -44.72 -141.77 -41.38
CA SER A 735 -43.39 -141.23 -41.65
C SER A 735 -42.75 -141.78 -42.91
N ILE A 736 -41.94 -140.92 -43.54
CA ILE A 736 -40.93 -141.33 -44.51
C ILE A 736 -39.59 -141.01 -43.87
N THR A 737 -38.84 -142.06 -43.57
CA THR A 737 -37.52 -141.93 -42.96
C THR A 737 -36.46 -142.35 -43.97
N MET A 738 -35.53 -141.43 -44.22
CA MET A 738 -34.34 -141.66 -45.02
C MET A 738 -33.15 -141.70 -44.07
N LYS A 739 -32.46 -142.84 -44.03
CA LYS A 739 -31.26 -143.03 -43.20
C LYS A 739 -30.00 -142.91 -44.05
N LYS A 740 -28.89 -142.58 -43.41
CA LYS A 740 -27.59 -142.45 -44.09
C LYS A 740 -27.09 -143.72 -44.80
N ASP A 741 -27.58 -144.90 -44.42
CA ASP A 741 -27.20 -146.18 -45.05
C ASP A 741 -27.97 -146.46 -46.36
N GLY A 742 -28.83 -145.54 -46.79
CA GLY A 742 -29.65 -145.66 -48.00
C GLY A 742 -31.00 -146.34 -47.75
N THR A 743 -31.29 -146.81 -46.53
CA THR A 743 -32.59 -147.38 -46.20
C THR A 743 -33.66 -146.30 -46.23
N ILE A 744 -34.69 -146.54 -47.03
CA ILE A 744 -35.91 -145.73 -47.04
C ILE A 744 -37.04 -146.57 -46.42
N VAL A 745 -37.54 -146.12 -45.27
CA VAL A 745 -38.69 -146.72 -44.60
C VAL A 745 -39.88 -145.79 -44.78
N ALA A 746 -40.88 -146.25 -45.52
CA ALA A 746 -42.19 -145.64 -45.55
C ALA A 746 -43.10 -146.42 -44.59
N ASP A 747 -43.48 -145.77 -43.49
CA ASP A 747 -44.27 -146.38 -42.42
C ASP A 747 -45.64 -145.70 -42.34
N GLY A 748 -46.71 -146.46 -42.54
CA GLY A 748 -48.07 -145.96 -42.62
C GLY A 748 -49.12 -147.07 -42.57
N LYS A 749 -50.33 -146.74 -42.07
CA LYS A 749 -51.43 -147.71 -41.88
C LYS A 749 -51.87 -148.39 -43.19
N ASP A 750 -52.01 -147.62 -44.26
CA ASP A 750 -52.34 -148.09 -45.60
C ASP A 750 -51.36 -147.47 -46.60
N ILE A 751 -50.63 -148.30 -47.36
CA ILE A 751 -49.73 -147.83 -48.43
C ILE A 751 -50.38 -148.17 -49.77
N THR A 752 -50.95 -147.16 -50.43
CA THR A 752 -51.54 -147.30 -51.76
C THR A 752 -50.59 -146.75 -52.82
N LEU A 753 -50.13 -147.60 -53.74
CA LEU A 753 -49.38 -147.18 -54.93
C LEU A 753 -50.33 -147.13 -56.13
N LYS A 754 -50.71 -145.93 -56.57
CA LYS A 754 -51.53 -145.69 -57.78
C LYS A 754 -50.65 -145.15 -58.91
N GLY A 755 -50.52 -145.91 -59.99
CA GLY A 755 -49.85 -145.47 -61.23
C GLY A 755 -50.85 -145.38 -62.37
N SER A 756 -50.91 -144.24 -63.06
CA SER A 756 -51.71 -144.08 -64.28
C SER A 756 -51.04 -144.68 -65.53
N GLY A 757 -49.74 -144.97 -65.43
CA GLY A 757 -48.96 -145.76 -66.40
C GLY A 757 -48.44 -147.07 -65.80
N LYS A 758 -47.34 -147.63 -66.31
CA LYS A 758 -46.70 -148.84 -65.76
C LYS A 758 -46.03 -148.57 -64.41
N ILE A 759 -46.47 -149.26 -63.35
CA ILE A 759 -45.66 -149.43 -62.14
C ILE A 759 -44.65 -150.54 -62.46
N THR A 760 -43.36 -150.19 -62.47
CA THR A 760 -42.27 -151.15 -62.67
C THR A 760 -41.56 -151.36 -61.36
N VAL A 761 -41.64 -152.58 -60.81
CA VAL A 761 -40.81 -153.00 -59.68
C VAL A 761 -39.68 -153.84 -60.26
N LYS A 762 -38.45 -153.31 -60.22
CA LYS A 762 -37.22 -154.01 -60.58
C LYS A 762 -36.39 -154.17 -59.31
N ALA A 763 -35.98 -155.40 -59.03
CA ALA A 763 -34.96 -155.68 -58.03
C ALA A 763 -33.93 -156.63 -58.66
N ASP A 764 -32.65 -156.38 -58.37
CA ASP A 764 -31.57 -157.28 -58.76
C ASP A 764 -31.51 -158.52 -57.84
N GLY A 765 -32.20 -158.45 -56.70
CA GLY A 765 -32.42 -159.54 -55.74
C GLY A 765 -33.89 -159.95 -55.62
N GLU A 766 -34.23 -160.56 -54.50
CA GLU A 766 -35.57 -161.12 -54.24
C GLU A 766 -36.62 -160.03 -53.99
N VAL A 767 -37.75 -160.09 -54.70
CA VAL A 767 -38.95 -159.33 -54.34
C VAL A 767 -39.85 -160.22 -53.50
N ILE A 768 -39.89 -159.96 -52.19
CA ILE A 768 -40.74 -160.66 -51.25
C ILE A 768 -42.01 -159.85 -51.03
N VAL A 769 -43.09 -160.23 -51.71
CA VAL A 769 -44.43 -159.73 -51.40
C VAL A 769 -45.11 -160.74 -50.48
N LYS A 770 -45.32 -160.36 -49.22
CA LYS A 770 -46.05 -161.17 -48.23
C LYS A 770 -47.40 -160.53 -47.96
N GLY A 771 -48.48 -161.25 -48.28
CA GLY A 771 -49.86 -160.87 -48.00
C GLY A 771 -50.71 -162.10 -47.78
N SER A 772 -51.75 -161.99 -46.94
CA SER A 772 -52.68 -163.09 -46.64
C SER A 772 -53.54 -163.50 -47.85
N THR A 773 -53.67 -162.64 -48.86
CA THR A 773 -54.37 -162.92 -50.12
C THR A 773 -53.80 -162.02 -51.22
N ILE A 774 -53.36 -162.62 -52.33
CA ILE A 774 -52.91 -161.90 -53.54
C ILE A 774 -53.91 -162.20 -54.64
N ASN A 775 -54.72 -161.22 -55.04
CA ASN A 775 -55.64 -161.35 -56.17
C ASN A 775 -54.91 -160.94 -57.46
N ASN A 776 -54.75 -161.88 -58.38
CA ASN A 776 -54.33 -161.57 -59.75
C ASN A 776 -55.59 -161.37 -60.60
N ASN A 777 -55.96 -160.11 -60.85
CA ASN A 777 -57.03 -159.71 -61.76
C ASN A 777 -56.46 -159.00 -62.99
#